data_AF-A0A0W1KKQ2-F1
#
_entry.id   AF-A0A0W1KKQ2-F1
#
_cell.length_a   1.000
_cell.length_b   1.000
_cell.length_c   1.000
_cell.angle_alpha   90.00
_cell.angle_beta   90.00
_cell.angle_gamma   90.00
#
_symmetry.space_group_name_H-M   'P 1'
#
loop_
_entity.id
_entity.type
_entity.pdbx_description
1 polymer ?
#
loop_
_entity_poly.entity_id
_entity_poly.type
_entity_poly.pdbx_seq_one_letter_code
_entity_poly.pdbx_strand_id
1 'polypeptide(L)'
;MRGIPRGFWLPATIALAMLILPLVGMASRVPWAELGPILTSAASTDALWLSLRTCLLSMAICLVVGTPLALMFARAAEAPRRPAWLTPLRTFVLVPLVMPPVVAGLALLTTFGRRGLFGPALNVAGIQIPFTTTAVILAQVFVSLPFLVTTVESAARAAGSDLEHAAAGLGASRWVQFSRITVPVLGPSIISGAALAFARSLGEFGATITFAGSLQGTTRTLPLEVYLQREQDPDSALALALLLILIALLVTALTTAIEARSSRRFANDAGAAARADAPGGGREDGVGNDTEAGRKIQAPVGFVLDADVPERHVRYRLEAEPGETIALIGPNGSGKSTGIRLLAGDITSPGSVVEKPAAVGFLDQSPALFPHMSVLDNVAFGPRCAGVGKAEARERARAELAAVGMAGQTERNPRELSGGQAQRVALARLLAVDPQLLLLDEPFAALDSTATAQLRAIIARRVAGITTVIVTHDIVDALTLADRVAVLEGGQLVALAPMQEALSRPATAFVASFAGVNMQFGQMGGDGLRSGAVTFQGVADGLTDGDAGAAVFDPTSVSLRTQRTPGSPRNVFEGRVQSMSTGAVGVNVMLDIGSATPIHATITAAAAAELGLEEGAAVYAEVKAMQVRLISISHGANVNK
;
A
#
# COMPACT_ATOMS: atom_id res chain seq x y z
N MET A 1 -27.75 0.73 -12.45
CA MET A 1 -29.03 0.89 -11.71
C MET A 1 -29.58 -0.40 -11.12
N ARG A 2 -29.24 -1.60 -11.65
CA ARG A 2 -29.50 -2.88 -10.97
C ARG A 2 -28.59 -2.97 -9.73
N GLY A 3 -29.12 -2.75 -8.53
CA GLY A 3 -28.35 -2.78 -7.28
C GLY A 3 -28.82 -1.80 -6.20
N ILE A 4 -29.65 -0.80 -6.54
CA ILE A 4 -30.19 0.14 -5.55
C ILE A 4 -31.49 -0.45 -4.95
N PRO A 5 -31.60 -0.57 -3.61
CA PRO A 5 -32.82 -1.02 -2.94
C PRO A 5 -34.03 -0.15 -3.31
N ARG A 6 -35.17 -0.78 -3.62
CA ARG A 6 -36.37 -0.05 -4.06
C ARG A 6 -36.88 0.97 -3.03
N GLY A 7 -36.66 0.72 -1.74
CA GLY A 7 -37.03 1.63 -0.65
C GLY A 7 -36.29 2.96 -0.65
N PHE A 8 -35.15 3.10 -1.35
CA PHE A 8 -34.38 4.34 -1.40
C PHE A 8 -34.91 5.37 -2.41
N TRP A 9 -35.80 4.97 -3.33
CA TRP A 9 -36.35 5.89 -4.34
C TRP A 9 -37.24 6.98 -3.74
N LEU A 10 -38.07 6.64 -2.75
CA LEU A 10 -38.95 7.60 -2.10
C LEU A 10 -38.16 8.73 -1.39
N PRO A 11 -37.22 8.44 -0.46
CA PRO A 11 -36.44 9.48 0.19
C PRO A 11 -35.54 10.24 -0.79
N ALA A 12 -34.98 9.58 -1.81
CA ALA A 12 -34.20 10.27 -2.85
C ALA A 12 -35.05 11.27 -3.66
N THR A 13 -36.29 10.90 -4.00
CA THR A 13 -37.21 11.80 -4.72
C THR A 13 -37.63 12.98 -3.86
N ILE A 14 -37.91 12.76 -2.57
CA ILE A 14 -38.22 13.83 -1.61
C ILE A 14 -37.03 14.78 -1.49
N ALA A 15 -35.82 14.25 -1.30
CA ALA A 15 -34.60 15.06 -1.23
C ALA A 15 -34.40 15.89 -2.51
N LEU A 16 -34.60 15.27 -3.67
CA LEU A 16 -34.49 15.97 -4.95
C LEU A 16 -35.53 17.09 -5.08
N ALA A 17 -36.79 16.84 -4.68
CA ALA A 17 -37.84 17.84 -4.69
C ALA A 17 -37.52 19.02 -3.76
N MET A 18 -36.99 18.76 -2.56
CA MET A 18 -36.58 19.80 -1.61
C MET A 18 -35.47 20.69 -2.16
N LEU A 19 -34.58 20.17 -3.00
CA LEU A 19 -33.51 20.93 -3.64
C LEU A 19 -33.99 21.69 -4.89
N ILE A 20 -34.86 21.09 -5.71
CA ILE A 20 -35.29 21.65 -7.00
C ILE A 20 -36.43 22.66 -6.85
N LEU A 21 -37.43 22.41 -5.98
CA LEU A 21 -38.62 23.26 -5.88
C LEU A 21 -38.31 24.73 -5.55
N PRO A 22 -37.38 25.08 -4.63
CA PRO A 22 -37.00 26.47 -4.39
C PRO A 22 -36.38 27.14 -5.62
N LEU A 23 -35.58 26.40 -6.39
CA LEU A 23 -34.95 26.91 -7.61
C LEU A 23 -36.00 27.17 -8.70
N VAL A 24 -36.98 26.28 -8.85
CA VAL A 24 -38.12 26.47 -9.76
C VAL A 24 -38.98 27.66 -9.33
N GLY A 25 -39.23 27.81 -8.03
CA GLY A 25 -39.97 28.95 -7.47
C GLY A 25 -39.27 30.29 -7.67
N MET A 26 -37.93 30.30 -7.61
CA MET A 26 -37.13 31.49 -7.93
C MET A 26 -37.20 31.79 -9.44
N ALA A 27 -36.98 30.78 -10.30
CA ALA A 27 -36.97 30.93 -11.76
C ALA A 27 -38.32 31.40 -12.33
N SER A 28 -39.44 31.05 -11.69
CA SER A 28 -40.77 31.48 -12.14
C SER A 28 -41.05 32.97 -11.89
N ARG A 29 -40.28 33.63 -11.02
CA ARG A 29 -40.42 35.06 -10.70
C ARG A 29 -39.37 35.96 -11.35
N VAL A 30 -38.47 35.41 -12.15
CA VAL A 30 -37.42 36.20 -12.81
C VAL A 30 -38.00 37.06 -13.93
N PRO A 31 -37.66 38.36 -14.03
CA PRO A 31 -38.09 39.24 -15.11
C PRO A 31 -37.33 38.92 -16.40
N TRP A 32 -37.76 37.89 -17.14
CA TRP A 32 -37.06 37.40 -18.33
C TRP A 32 -36.84 38.46 -19.42
N ALA A 33 -37.71 39.46 -19.52
CA ALA A 33 -37.60 40.56 -20.49
C ALA A 33 -36.47 41.55 -20.14
N GLU A 34 -36.20 41.75 -18.85
CA GLU A 34 -35.21 42.72 -18.36
C GLU A 34 -33.87 42.07 -17.97
N LEU A 35 -33.80 40.74 -18.07
CA LEU A 35 -32.63 39.95 -17.71
C LEU A 35 -31.35 40.42 -18.44
N GLY A 36 -31.42 40.67 -19.75
CA GLY A 36 -30.27 41.17 -20.52
C GLY A 36 -29.73 42.52 -20.00
N PRO A 37 -30.57 43.56 -19.93
CA PRO A 37 -30.20 44.85 -19.35
C PRO A 37 -29.63 44.78 -17.92
N ILE A 38 -30.26 43.98 -17.04
CA ILE A 38 -29.82 43.82 -15.65
C ILE A 38 -28.42 43.19 -15.60
N LEU A 39 -28.22 42.08 -16.33
CA LEU A 39 -26.95 41.35 -16.32
C LEU A 39 -25.80 42.12 -16.99
N THR A 40 -26.12 43.00 -17.94
CA THR A 40 -25.13 43.83 -18.66
C THR A 40 -24.88 45.18 -17.99
N SER A 41 -25.53 45.46 -16.86
CA SER A 41 -25.29 46.70 -16.11
C SER A 41 -23.83 46.79 -15.62
N ALA A 42 -23.32 48.01 -15.47
CA ALA A 42 -21.94 48.23 -15.00
C ALA A 42 -21.70 47.61 -13.62
N ALA A 43 -22.67 47.73 -12.69
CA ALA A 43 -22.55 47.15 -11.36
C ALA A 43 -22.52 45.61 -11.39
N SER A 44 -23.37 44.97 -12.21
CA SER A 44 -23.42 43.51 -12.33
C SER A 44 -22.19 42.93 -13.00
N THR A 45 -21.69 43.58 -14.05
CA THR A 45 -20.47 43.15 -14.76
C THR A 45 -19.22 43.32 -13.90
N ASP A 46 -19.08 44.45 -13.19
CA ASP A 46 -18.02 44.66 -12.21
C ASP A 46 -18.03 43.59 -11.12
N ALA A 47 -19.21 43.32 -10.53
CA ALA A 47 -19.38 42.35 -9.47
C ALA A 47 -19.10 40.91 -9.95
N LEU A 48 -19.54 40.55 -11.16
CA LEU A 48 -19.28 39.26 -11.78
C LEU A 48 -17.78 39.05 -12.01
N TRP A 49 -17.11 40.01 -12.63
CA TRP A 49 -15.69 39.93 -12.93
C TRP A 49 -14.86 39.85 -11.65
N LEU A 50 -15.17 40.69 -10.66
CA LEU A 50 -14.52 40.65 -9.35
C LEU A 50 -14.73 39.31 -8.65
N SER A 51 -15.95 38.77 -8.64
CA SER A 51 -16.26 37.47 -8.06
C SER A 51 -15.44 36.35 -8.69
N LEU A 52 -15.42 36.26 -10.04
CA LEU A 52 -14.68 35.20 -10.73
C LEU A 52 -13.18 35.30 -10.47
N ARG A 53 -12.60 36.50 -10.58
CA ARG A 53 -11.17 36.72 -10.35
C ARG A 53 -10.76 36.39 -8.91
N THR A 54 -11.53 36.86 -7.92
CA THR A 54 -11.24 36.59 -6.51
C THR A 54 -11.40 35.11 -6.19
N CYS A 55 -12.46 34.44 -6.65
CA CYS A 55 -12.66 33.01 -6.43
C CYS A 55 -11.57 32.14 -7.07
N LEU A 56 -11.14 32.45 -8.30
CA LEU A 56 -10.06 31.72 -8.97
C LEU A 56 -8.73 31.88 -8.24
N LEU A 57 -8.40 33.10 -7.79
CA LEU A 57 -7.18 33.36 -7.05
C LEU A 57 -7.21 32.72 -5.66
N SER A 58 -8.35 32.82 -4.94
CA SER A 58 -8.58 32.14 -3.67
C SER A 58 -8.45 30.62 -3.79
N MET A 59 -9.03 30.03 -4.84
CA MET A 59 -8.89 28.60 -5.14
C MET A 59 -7.43 28.22 -5.42
N ALA A 60 -6.69 29.02 -6.19
CA ALA A 60 -5.27 28.77 -6.45
C ALA A 60 -4.43 28.82 -5.15
N ILE A 61 -4.69 29.79 -4.27
CA ILE A 61 -4.03 29.87 -2.95
C ILE A 61 -4.40 28.65 -2.10
N CYS A 62 -5.69 28.27 -2.06
CA CYS A 62 -6.12 27.06 -1.37
C CYS A 62 -5.41 25.82 -1.90
N LEU A 63 -5.24 25.65 -3.21
CA LEU A 63 -4.49 24.51 -3.78
C LEU A 63 -3.02 24.48 -3.33
N VAL A 64 -2.34 25.63 -3.41
CA VAL A 64 -0.91 25.74 -3.06
C VAL A 64 -0.67 25.50 -1.57
N VAL A 65 -1.54 26.01 -0.70
CA VAL A 65 -1.37 25.92 0.77
C VAL A 65 -2.05 24.68 1.36
N GLY A 66 -3.28 24.41 0.91
CA GLY A 66 -4.17 23.39 1.46
C GLY A 66 -3.80 21.97 1.05
N THR A 67 -3.35 21.73 -0.19
CA THR A 67 -2.95 20.37 -0.61
C THR A 67 -1.75 19.85 0.19
N PRO A 68 -0.63 20.60 0.35
CA PRO A 68 0.47 20.16 1.22
C PRO A 68 0.02 19.96 2.67
N LEU A 69 -0.79 20.87 3.21
CA LEU A 69 -1.31 20.79 4.58
C LEU A 69 -2.16 19.53 4.81
N ALA A 70 -3.03 19.20 3.85
CA ALA A 70 -3.84 17.99 3.87
C ALA A 70 -2.98 16.72 3.85
N LEU A 71 -1.94 16.69 3.02
CA LEU A 71 -0.99 15.58 2.96
C LEU A 71 -0.19 15.44 4.26
N MET A 72 0.21 16.55 4.87
CA MET A 72 0.87 16.53 6.18
C MET A 72 -0.04 15.92 7.25
N PHE A 73 -1.33 16.28 7.29
CA PHE A 73 -2.27 15.68 8.23
C PHE A 73 -2.51 14.19 7.97
N ALA A 74 -2.66 13.80 6.70
CA ALA A 74 -2.84 12.40 6.33
C ALA A 74 -1.64 11.54 6.74
N ARG A 75 -0.41 11.99 6.41
CA ARG A 75 0.83 11.26 6.70
C ARG A 75 1.17 11.26 8.19
N ALA A 76 0.90 12.36 8.90
CA ALA A 76 1.06 12.38 10.35
C ALA A 76 0.11 11.43 11.08
N ALA A 77 -1.05 11.09 10.49
CA ALA A 77 -1.94 10.11 11.08
C ALA A 77 -1.35 8.68 11.05
N GLU A 78 -0.51 8.37 10.07
CA GLU A 78 0.18 7.08 9.90
C GLU A 78 1.48 6.99 10.74
N ALA A 79 2.06 8.13 11.11
CA ALA A 79 3.32 8.18 11.85
C ALA A 79 3.18 7.61 13.29
N PRO A 80 4.14 6.77 13.76
CA PRO A 80 4.15 6.21 15.11
C PRO A 80 4.15 7.29 16.21
N ARG A 81 4.84 8.41 15.96
CA ARG A 81 4.81 9.60 16.83
C ARG A 81 4.22 10.79 16.09
N ARG A 82 2.95 11.06 16.37
CA ARG A 82 2.29 12.25 15.85
C ARG A 82 2.89 13.49 16.51
N PRO A 83 3.37 14.48 15.74
CA PRO A 83 3.79 15.75 16.30
C PRO A 83 2.62 16.39 17.08
N ALA A 84 2.84 16.69 18.36
CA ALA A 84 1.78 17.20 19.24
C ALA A 84 1.15 18.50 18.74
N TRP A 85 1.90 19.31 17.97
CA TRP A 85 1.44 20.57 17.38
C TRP A 85 0.51 20.40 16.17
N LEU A 86 0.48 19.23 15.52
CA LEU A 86 -0.37 19.01 14.35
C LEU A 86 -1.85 18.84 14.72
N THR A 87 -2.15 18.26 15.87
CA THR A 87 -3.53 18.11 16.35
C THR A 87 -4.24 19.46 16.53
N PRO A 88 -3.70 20.43 17.31
CA PRO A 88 -4.33 21.73 17.42
C PRO A 88 -4.34 22.47 16.09
N LEU A 89 -3.29 22.34 15.26
CA LEU A 89 -3.27 22.97 13.93
C LEU A 89 -4.42 22.47 13.04
N ARG A 90 -4.67 21.16 13.00
CA ARG A 90 -5.81 20.59 12.28
C ARG A 90 -7.13 21.13 12.80
N THR A 91 -7.29 21.23 14.11
CA THR A 91 -8.48 21.85 14.71
C THR A 91 -8.65 23.29 14.24
N PHE A 92 -7.60 24.11 14.24
CA PHE A 92 -7.66 25.49 13.76
C PHE A 92 -8.04 25.60 12.28
N VAL A 93 -7.58 24.67 11.44
CA VAL A 93 -7.97 24.61 10.02
C VAL A 93 -9.46 24.29 9.87
N LEU A 94 -10.07 23.57 10.80
CA LEU A 94 -11.49 23.19 10.73
C LEU A 94 -12.43 24.21 11.41
N VAL A 95 -11.92 25.06 12.30
CA VAL A 95 -12.71 26.10 13.00
C VAL A 95 -13.57 26.95 12.04
N PRO A 96 -13.10 27.40 10.86
CA PRO A 96 -13.92 28.19 9.96
C PRO A 96 -15.20 27.49 9.46
N LEU A 97 -15.28 26.15 9.51
CA LEU A 97 -16.47 25.40 9.10
C LEU A 97 -17.65 25.58 10.06
N VAL A 98 -17.37 25.84 11.34
CA VAL A 98 -18.38 26.00 12.39
C VAL A 98 -18.60 27.46 12.78
N MET A 99 -17.73 28.38 12.32
CA MET A 99 -17.89 29.81 12.57
C MET A 99 -19.01 30.41 11.72
N PRO A 100 -19.93 31.19 12.31
CA PRO A 100 -20.81 32.05 11.53
C PRO A 100 -19.98 33.01 10.65
N PRO A 101 -20.34 33.24 9.38
CA PRO A 101 -19.53 34.04 8.45
C PRO A 101 -19.21 35.45 8.96
N VAL A 102 -20.15 36.09 9.68
CA VAL A 102 -19.94 37.42 10.28
C VAL A 102 -18.85 37.38 11.35
N VAL A 103 -18.80 36.32 12.17
CA VAL A 103 -17.78 36.13 13.20
C VAL A 103 -16.41 35.92 12.54
N ALA A 104 -16.35 35.17 11.44
CA ALA A 104 -15.13 35.04 10.65
C ALA A 104 -14.66 36.40 10.09
N GLY A 105 -15.58 37.21 9.57
CA GLY A 105 -15.29 38.58 9.11
C GLY A 105 -14.76 39.49 10.22
N LEU A 106 -15.37 39.45 11.41
CA LEU A 106 -14.91 40.19 12.58
C LEU A 106 -13.51 39.75 13.02
N ALA A 107 -13.24 38.44 13.04
CA ALA A 107 -11.92 37.91 13.38
C ALA A 107 -10.84 38.36 12.38
N LEU A 108 -11.15 38.36 11.07
CA LEU A 108 -10.23 38.87 10.05
C LEU A 108 -10.03 40.38 10.19
N LEU A 109 -11.09 41.15 10.49
CA LEU A 109 -11.00 42.59 10.71
C LEU A 109 -10.19 42.94 11.96
N THR A 110 -10.34 42.20 13.06
CA THR A 110 -9.54 42.43 14.28
C THR A 110 -8.08 41.98 14.10
N THR A 111 -7.80 41.10 13.13
CA THR A 111 -6.45 40.62 12.84
C THR A 111 -5.71 41.52 11.84
N PHE A 112 -6.33 41.80 10.70
CA PHE A 112 -5.74 42.49 9.54
C PHE A 112 -6.31 43.90 9.30
N GLY A 113 -7.26 44.34 10.12
CA GLY A 113 -7.79 45.70 10.07
C GLY A 113 -6.74 46.74 10.45
N ARG A 114 -7.01 48.01 10.14
CA ARG A 114 -6.07 49.12 10.36
C ARG A 114 -5.63 49.28 11.81
N ARG A 115 -6.51 48.94 12.76
CA ARG A 115 -6.27 48.92 14.22
C ARG A 115 -6.14 47.49 14.77
N GLY A 116 -6.08 46.49 13.89
CA GLY A 116 -5.97 45.09 14.27
C GLY A 116 -4.56 44.69 14.68
N LEU A 117 -4.40 43.42 15.05
CA LEU A 117 -3.14 42.88 15.56
C LEU A 117 -1.93 43.15 14.64
N PHE A 118 -2.10 42.95 13.33
CA PHE A 118 -1.05 43.19 12.32
C PHE A 118 -1.17 44.53 11.60
N GLY A 119 -2.23 45.30 11.87
CA GLY A 119 -2.54 46.56 11.19
C GLY A 119 -1.42 47.60 11.26
N PRO A 120 -0.87 47.91 12.46
CA PRO A 120 0.23 48.86 12.59
C PRO A 120 1.48 48.47 11.79
N ALA A 121 1.88 47.20 11.83
CA ALA A 121 3.04 46.71 11.09
C ALA A 121 2.84 46.79 9.56
N LEU A 122 1.65 46.43 9.09
CA LEU A 122 1.30 46.53 7.67
C LEU A 122 1.23 47.99 7.19
N ASN A 123 0.72 48.90 8.02
CA ASN A 123 0.68 50.33 7.71
C ASN A 123 2.09 50.93 7.58
N VAL A 124 3.05 50.50 8.41
CA VAL A 124 4.47 50.91 8.29
C VAL A 124 5.06 50.43 6.97
N ALA A 125 4.68 49.23 6.52
CA ALA A 125 5.05 48.70 5.20
C ALA A 125 4.24 49.31 4.03
N GLY A 126 3.33 50.26 4.29
CA GLY A 126 2.48 50.87 3.28
C GLY A 126 1.39 49.96 2.71
N ILE A 127 1.13 48.81 3.33
CA ILE A 127 0.13 47.82 2.87
C ILE A 127 -1.19 48.07 3.60
N GLN A 128 -2.24 48.41 2.84
CA GLN A 128 -3.61 48.51 3.36
C GLN A 128 -4.45 47.33 2.86
N ILE A 129 -4.97 46.53 3.78
CA ILE A 129 -5.79 45.35 3.45
C ILE A 129 -7.29 45.65 3.45
N PRO A 130 -7.89 46.31 4.46
CA PRO A 130 -9.32 46.59 4.47
C PRO A 130 -9.76 47.39 3.25
N PHE A 131 -10.98 47.14 2.76
CA PHE A 131 -11.54 47.81 1.57
C PHE A 131 -10.78 47.53 0.25
N THR A 132 -9.95 46.47 0.21
CA THR A 132 -9.25 46.04 -1.02
C THR A 132 -9.72 44.66 -1.48
N THR A 133 -9.43 44.35 -2.74
CA THR A 133 -9.65 43.00 -3.30
C THR A 133 -8.88 41.92 -2.53
N THR A 134 -7.73 42.26 -1.93
CA THR A 134 -6.97 41.35 -1.06
C THR A 134 -7.76 40.94 0.18
N ALA A 135 -8.55 41.84 0.78
CA ALA A 135 -9.43 41.48 1.90
C ALA A 135 -10.49 40.45 1.49
N VAL A 136 -11.05 40.58 0.29
CA VAL A 136 -12.00 39.60 -0.27
C VAL A 136 -11.35 38.23 -0.42
N ILE A 137 -10.14 38.18 -1.00
CA ILE A 137 -9.39 36.94 -1.22
C ILE A 137 -9.05 36.27 0.13
N LEU A 138 -8.58 37.04 1.12
CA LEU A 138 -8.27 36.50 2.44
C LEU A 138 -9.51 35.93 3.15
N ALA A 139 -10.66 36.60 3.06
CA ALA A 139 -11.91 36.10 3.60
C ALA A 139 -12.35 34.80 2.90
N GLN A 140 -12.29 34.76 1.57
CA GLN A 140 -12.62 33.57 0.79
C GLN A 140 -11.69 32.40 1.11
N VAL A 141 -10.37 32.60 1.17
CA VAL A 141 -9.40 31.57 1.54
C VAL A 141 -9.66 31.05 2.94
N PHE A 142 -9.86 31.92 3.93
CA PHE A 142 -10.12 31.54 5.32
C PHE A 142 -11.30 30.58 5.45
N VAL A 143 -12.38 30.82 4.70
CA VAL A 143 -13.59 30.01 4.78
C VAL A 143 -13.58 28.80 3.84
N SER A 144 -12.82 28.84 2.75
CA SER A 144 -12.82 27.80 1.70
C SER A 144 -11.71 26.76 1.86
N LEU A 145 -10.58 27.13 2.47
CA LEU A 145 -9.45 26.22 2.72
C LEU A 145 -9.84 24.90 3.42
N PRO A 146 -10.73 24.87 4.44
CA PRO A 146 -11.06 23.63 5.15
C PRO A 146 -11.75 22.59 4.25
N PHE A 147 -12.53 23.02 3.25
CA PHE A 147 -13.21 22.13 2.32
C PHE A 147 -12.22 21.36 1.43
N LEU A 148 -11.20 22.06 0.91
CA LEU A 148 -10.13 21.42 0.15
C LEU A 148 -9.31 20.48 1.05
N VAL A 149 -8.91 20.96 2.23
CA VAL A 149 -8.06 20.20 3.15
C VAL A 149 -8.73 18.89 3.56
N THR A 150 -9.99 18.94 4.00
CA THR A 150 -10.74 17.74 4.43
C THR A 150 -10.96 16.73 3.31
N THR A 151 -11.25 17.22 2.10
CA THR A 151 -11.45 16.36 0.91
C THR A 151 -10.15 15.63 0.55
N VAL A 152 -9.03 16.36 0.47
CA VAL A 152 -7.73 15.78 0.09
C VAL A 152 -7.15 14.90 1.21
N GLU A 153 -7.28 15.32 2.49
CA GLU A 153 -6.84 14.53 3.65
C GLU A 153 -7.54 13.17 3.67
N SER A 154 -8.86 13.16 3.50
CA SER A 154 -9.65 11.93 3.51
C SER A 154 -9.27 10.99 2.38
N ALA A 155 -9.06 11.53 1.17
CA ALA A 155 -8.62 10.75 0.02
C ALA A 155 -7.20 10.18 0.20
N ALA A 156 -6.27 10.99 0.72
CA ALA A 156 -4.90 10.56 0.99
C ALA A 156 -4.85 9.44 2.02
N ARG A 157 -5.65 9.53 3.10
CA ARG A 157 -5.74 8.47 4.11
C ARG A 157 -6.37 7.18 3.57
N ALA A 158 -7.33 7.29 2.65
CA ALA A 158 -7.92 6.12 2.02
C ALA A 158 -6.95 5.44 1.02
N ALA A 159 -6.10 6.22 0.35
CA ALA A 159 -5.11 5.71 -0.58
C ALA A 159 -3.88 5.06 0.09
N GLY A 160 -3.57 5.43 1.34
CA GLY A 160 -2.43 4.91 2.09
C GLY A 160 -1.07 5.42 1.58
N SER A 161 0.01 4.74 1.98
CA SER A 161 1.42 5.06 1.64
C SER A 161 2.14 3.99 0.82
N ASP A 162 1.50 2.86 0.50
CA ASP A 162 2.15 1.71 -0.14
C ASP A 162 2.79 2.05 -1.49
N LEU A 163 2.13 2.89 -2.31
CA LEU A 163 2.68 3.36 -3.59
C LEU A 163 3.92 4.26 -3.40
N GLU A 164 3.97 5.05 -2.32
CA GLU A 164 5.11 5.91 -2.03
C GLU A 164 6.31 5.09 -1.55
N HIS A 165 6.08 4.07 -0.71
CA HIS A 165 7.09 3.10 -0.29
C HIS A 165 7.66 2.33 -1.49
N ALA A 166 6.79 1.80 -2.37
CA ALA A 166 7.22 1.14 -3.59
C ALA A 166 8.06 2.07 -4.50
N ALA A 167 7.71 3.36 -4.59
CA ALA A 167 8.50 4.33 -5.34
C ALA A 167 9.84 4.66 -4.66
N ALA A 168 9.87 4.75 -3.32
CA ALA A 168 11.09 4.99 -2.56
C ALA A 168 12.11 3.85 -2.75
N GLY A 169 11.65 2.59 -2.74
CA GLY A 169 12.49 1.42 -3.04
C GLY A 169 13.03 1.38 -4.48
N LEU A 170 12.48 2.19 -5.38
CA LEU A 170 12.98 2.38 -6.75
C LEU A 170 13.88 3.61 -6.90
N GLY A 171 14.27 4.24 -5.78
CA GLY A 171 15.15 5.41 -5.75
C GLY A 171 14.45 6.75 -5.97
N ALA A 172 13.10 6.81 -5.88
CA ALA A 172 12.39 8.08 -6.01
C ALA A 172 12.62 8.98 -4.79
N SER A 173 13.07 10.22 -5.02
CA SER A 173 13.14 11.25 -3.97
C SER A 173 11.74 11.65 -3.50
N ARG A 174 11.62 12.24 -2.30
CA ARG A 174 10.33 12.68 -1.73
C ARG A 174 9.55 13.61 -2.67
N TRP A 175 10.24 14.48 -3.40
CA TRP A 175 9.61 15.36 -4.38
C TRP A 175 9.10 14.59 -5.60
N VAL A 176 9.82 13.57 -6.06
CA VAL A 176 9.38 12.69 -7.14
C VAL A 176 8.18 11.85 -6.70
N GLN A 177 8.19 11.31 -5.48
CA GLN A 177 7.04 10.61 -4.90
C GLN A 177 5.80 11.53 -4.89
N PHE A 178 5.92 12.73 -4.32
CA PHE A 178 4.83 13.71 -4.30
C PHE A 178 4.30 14.04 -5.70
N SER A 179 5.18 14.44 -6.62
CA SER A 179 4.76 14.96 -7.93
C SER A 179 4.32 13.88 -8.92
N ARG A 180 4.90 12.67 -8.86
CA ARG A 180 4.65 11.60 -9.84
C ARG A 180 3.78 10.47 -9.33
N ILE A 181 3.66 10.30 -8.02
CA ILE A 181 2.83 9.25 -7.41
C ILE A 181 1.64 9.89 -6.71
N THR A 182 1.88 10.72 -5.69
CA THR A 182 0.82 11.25 -4.82
C THR A 182 -0.16 12.16 -5.57
N VAL A 183 0.35 13.19 -6.27
CA VAL A 183 -0.50 14.17 -6.97
C VAL A 183 -1.35 13.54 -8.08
N PRO A 184 -0.82 12.67 -8.97
CA PRO A 184 -1.65 12.03 -9.99
C PRO A 184 -2.71 11.10 -9.41
N VAL A 185 -2.36 10.32 -8.37
CA VAL A 185 -3.30 9.39 -7.72
C VAL A 185 -4.42 10.15 -7.00
N LEU A 186 -4.08 11.25 -6.32
CA LEU A 186 -5.05 12.11 -5.63
C LEU A 186 -5.68 13.17 -6.54
N GLY A 187 -5.29 13.22 -7.82
CA GLY A 187 -5.73 14.23 -8.79
C GLY A 187 -7.24 14.42 -8.84
N PRO A 188 -8.05 13.34 -8.95
CA PRO A 188 -9.51 13.44 -8.90
C PRO A 188 -10.00 14.14 -7.63
N SER A 189 -9.50 13.75 -6.46
CA SER A 189 -9.91 14.32 -5.17
C SER A 189 -9.43 15.76 -4.96
N ILE A 190 -8.26 16.13 -5.50
CA ILE A 190 -7.78 17.51 -5.52
C ILE A 190 -8.72 18.38 -6.38
N ILE A 191 -9.16 17.88 -7.54
CA ILE A 191 -10.12 18.58 -8.41
C ILE A 191 -11.47 18.74 -7.71
N SER A 192 -12.00 17.69 -7.09
CA SER A 192 -13.27 17.76 -6.35
C SER A 192 -13.17 18.72 -5.15
N GLY A 193 -12.06 18.68 -4.41
CA GLY A 193 -11.80 19.60 -3.30
C GLY A 193 -11.65 21.06 -3.76
N ALA A 194 -11.02 21.29 -4.91
CA ALA A 194 -10.92 22.62 -5.52
C ALA A 194 -12.30 23.15 -5.95
N ALA A 195 -13.15 22.29 -6.51
CA ALA A 195 -14.52 22.62 -6.87
C ALA A 195 -15.34 23.06 -5.64
N LEU A 196 -15.24 22.32 -4.53
CA LEU A 196 -15.89 22.66 -3.27
C LEU A 196 -15.37 23.97 -2.68
N ALA A 197 -14.05 24.18 -2.69
CA ALA A 197 -13.45 25.43 -2.24
C ALA A 197 -13.88 26.63 -3.11
N PHE A 198 -13.95 26.46 -4.43
CA PHE A 198 -14.45 27.49 -5.35
C PHE A 198 -15.93 27.79 -5.09
N ALA A 199 -16.79 26.76 -4.99
CA ALA A 199 -18.21 26.93 -4.71
C ALA A 199 -18.42 27.65 -3.38
N ARG A 200 -17.62 27.31 -2.35
CA ARG A 200 -17.66 28.00 -1.07
C ARG A 200 -17.20 29.46 -1.16
N SER A 201 -16.14 29.75 -1.93
CA SER A 201 -15.66 31.13 -2.16
C SER A 201 -16.70 31.97 -2.90
N LEU A 202 -17.37 31.37 -3.89
CA LEU A 202 -18.39 32.04 -4.70
C LEU A 202 -19.63 32.41 -3.89
N GLY A 203 -20.00 31.60 -2.89
CA GLY A 203 -21.09 31.89 -1.97
C GLY A 203 -20.71 32.77 -0.77
N GLU A 204 -19.44 33.17 -0.63
CA GLU A 204 -18.97 33.91 0.54
C GLU A 204 -19.35 35.39 0.48
N PHE A 205 -20.28 35.79 1.34
CA PHE A 205 -20.70 37.18 1.48
C PHE A 205 -20.51 37.74 2.91
N GLY A 206 -20.66 36.92 3.95
CA GLY A 206 -20.75 37.39 5.33
C GLY A 206 -19.41 37.81 5.92
N ALA A 207 -18.35 37.05 5.72
CA ALA A 207 -17.01 37.45 6.10
C ALA A 207 -16.53 38.63 5.23
N THR A 208 -16.87 38.61 3.94
CA THR A 208 -16.51 39.63 2.97
C THR A 208 -17.11 41.00 3.31
N ILE A 209 -18.42 41.10 3.58
CA ILE A 209 -19.05 42.39 3.89
C ILE A 209 -18.50 43.00 5.18
N THR A 210 -18.24 42.18 6.20
CA THR A 210 -17.73 42.64 7.50
C THR A 210 -16.27 43.07 7.43
N PHE A 211 -15.43 42.38 6.65
CA PHE A 211 -13.98 42.64 6.59
C PHE A 211 -13.57 43.57 5.44
N ALA A 212 -14.10 43.33 4.24
CA ALA A 212 -13.74 44.04 3.01
C ALA A 212 -14.70 45.20 2.66
N GLY A 213 -15.88 45.26 3.28
CA GLY A 213 -16.89 46.26 2.94
C GLY A 213 -17.51 46.05 1.55
N SER A 214 -18.15 47.10 1.00
CA SER A 214 -19.02 47.01 -0.18
C SER A 214 -18.73 48.04 -1.29
N LEU A 215 -17.46 48.21 -1.66
CA LEU A 215 -17.03 49.15 -2.71
C LEU A 215 -17.20 48.54 -4.11
N GLN A 216 -17.98 49.20 -4.96
CA GLN A 216 -18.15 48.79 -6.36
C GLN A 216 -16.79 48.74 -7.09
N GLY A 217 -16.61 47.73 -7.94
CA GLY A 217 -15.38 47.49 -8.70
C GLY A 217 -14.18 46.99 -7.87
N THR A 218 -14.22 47.02 -6.53
CA THR A 218 -13.07 46.68 -5.67
C THR A 218 -13.36 45.55 -4.69
N THR A 219 -14.47 45.62 -3.95
CA THR A 219 -14.84 44.63 -2.91
C THR A 219 -16.26 44.09 -3.02
N ARG A 220 -17.11 44.73 -3.83
CA ARG A 220 -18.50 44.30 -4.02
C ARG A 220 -18.61 43.11 -4.97
N THR A 221 -18.64 41.91 -4.39
CA THR A 221 -18.82 40.64 -5.12
C THR A 221 -20.29 40.41 -5.49
N LEU A 222 -20.54 39.51 -6.44
CA LEU A 222 -21.89 39.17 -6.92
C LEU A 222 -22.87 38.76 -5.80
N PRO A 223 -22.51 37.94 -4.80
CA PRO A 223 -23.40 37.67 -3.66
C PRO A 223 -23.76 38.91 -2.84
N LEU A 224 -22.81 39.84 -2.68
CA LEU A 224 -23.04 41.08 -1.96
C LEU A 224 -23.92 42.04 -2.77
N GLU A 225 -23.76 42.08 -4.09
CA GLU A 225 -24.65 42.82 -4.98
C GLU A 225 -26.08 42.25 -4.94
N VAL A 226 -26.27 40.93 -4.95
CA VAL A 226 -27.60 40.30 -4.76
C VAL A 226 -28.22 40.73 -3.43
N TYR A 227 -27.45 40.75 -2.35
CA TYR A 227 -27.92 41.18 -1.03
C TYR A 227 -28.36 42.65 -1.02
N LEU A 228 -27.55 43.54 -1.60
CA LEU A 228 -27.87 44.97 -1.66
C LEU A 228 -29.07 45.26 -2.58
N GLN A 229 -29.16 44.57 -3.72
CA GLN A 229 -30.28 44.70 -4.64
C GLN A 229 -31.58 44.19 -4.03
N ARG A 230 -31.56 43.18 -3.15
CA ARG A 230 -32.77 42.73 -2.45
C ARG A 230 -33.48 43.87 -1.71
N GLU A 231 -32.73 44.83 -1.18
CA GLU A 231 -33.28 45.99 -0.47
C GLU A 231 -33.74 47.12 -1.42
N GLN A 232 -33.14 47.23 -2.62
CA GLN A 232 -33.36 48.35 -3.55
C GLN A 232 -34.29 47.98 -4.71
N ASP A 233 -34.03 46.85 -5.35
CA ASP A 233 -34.74 46.30 -6.50
C ASP A 233 -34.79 44.76 -6.42
N PRO A 234 -35.89 44.19 -5.88
CA PRO A 234 -36.08 42.76 -5.74
C PRO A 234 -35.98 41.98 -7.07
N ASP A 235 -36.36 42.59 -8.19
CA ASP A 235 -36.38 41.95 -9.50
C ASP A 235 -34.95 41.79 -10.04
N SER A 236 -34.11 42.82 -9.89
CA SER A 236 -32.66 42.73 -10.14
C SER A 236 -31.97 41.71 -9.24
N ALA A 237 -32.38 41.62 -7.96
CA ALA A 237 -31.82 40.64 -7.02
C ALA A 237 -32.10 39.19 -7.46
N LEU A 238 -33.32 38.91 -7.93
CA LEU A 238 -33.69 37.58 -8.46
C LEU A 238 -32.90 37.21 -9.72
N ALA A 239 -32.72 38.16 -10.64
CA ALA A 239 -31.93 37.95 -11.86
C ALA A 239 -30.45 37.64 -11.55
N LEU A 240 -29.84 38.39 -10.63
CA LEU A 240 -28.46 38.16 -10.20
C LEU A 240 -28.30 36.86 -9.39
N ALA A 241 -29.28 36.50 -8.57
CA ALA A 241 -29.29 35.22 -7.85
C ALA A 241 -29.37 34.03 -8.82
N LEU A 242 -30.18 34.13 -9.87
CA LEU A 242 -30.23 33.13 -10.95
C LEU A 242 -28.87 32.99 -11.65
N LEU A 243 -28.22 34.12 -11.98
CA LEU A 243 -26.88 34.11 -12.57
C LEU A 243 -25.85 33.40 -11.66
N LEU A 244 -25.84 33.71 -10.36
CA LEU A 244 -24.95 33.09 -9.38
C LEU A 244 -25.13 31.56 -9.33
N ILE A 245 -26.39 31.10 -9.30
CA ILE A 245 -26.73 29.68 -9.29
C ILE A 245 -26.30 29.00 -10.59
N LEU A 246 -26.55 29.63 -11.74
CA LEU A 246 -26.13 29.08 -13.04
C LEU A 246 -24.62 28.93 -13.12
N ILE A 247 -23.85 29.91 -12.63
CA ILE A 247 -22.38 29.84 -12.56
C ILE A 247 -21.93 28.72 -11.62
N ALA A 248 -22.52 28.63 -10.42
CA ALA A 248 -22.19 27.59 -9.46
C ALA A 248 -22.45 26.18 -10.03
N LEU A 249 -23.59 25.98 -10.70
CA LEU A 249 -23.94 24.74 -11.39
C LEU A 249 -23.00 24.45 -12.54
N LEU A 250 -22.68 25.44 -13.38
CA LEU A 250 -21.76 25.29 -14.52
C LEU A 250 -20.37 24.87 -14.06
N VAL A 251 -19.83 25.54 -13.03
CA VAL A 251 -18.50 25.21 -12.51
C VAL A 251 -18.50 23.84 -11.86
N THR A 252 -19.51 23.50 -11.07
CA THR A 252 -19.63 22.17 -10.45
C THR A 252 -19.75 21.05 -11.50
N ALA A 253 -20.57 21.27 -12.54
CA ALA A 253 -20.71 20.35 -13.66
C ALA A 253 -19.40 20.22 -14.47
N LEU A 254 -18.68 21.33 -14.67
CA LEU A 254 -17.39 21.32 -15.35
C LEU A 254 -16.35 20.53 -14.53
N THR A 255 -16.26 20.75 -13.21
CA THR A 255 -15.31 20.05 -12.36
C THR A 255 -15.59 18.56 -12.26
N THR A 256 -16.86 18.16 -12.18
CA THR A 256 -17.26 16.73 -12.19
C THR A 256 -17.01 16.10 -13.56
N ALA A 257 -17.20 16.83 -14.65
CA ALA A 257 -16.85 16.37 -15.99
C ALA A 257 -15.33 16.23 -16.18
N ILE A 258 -14.53 17.14 -15.61
CA ILE A 258 -13.07 17.06 -15.61
C ILE A 258 -12.60 15.85 -14.78
N GLU A 259 -13.20 15.63 -13.61
CA GLU A 259 -12.92 14.46 -12.77
C GLU A 259 -13.17 13.16 -13.53
N ALA A 260 -14.37 13.02 -14.12
CA ALA A 260 -14.74 11.86 -14.93
C ALA A 260 -13.83 11.67 -16.15
N ARG A 261 -13.38 12.76 -16.78
CA ARG A 261 -12.41 12.72 -17.88
C ARG A 261 -11.01 12.38 -17.40
N SER A 262 -10.56 12.82 -16.22
CA SER A 262 -9.24 12.46 -15.69
C SER A 262 -9.19 10.96 -15.44
N SER A 263 -10.20 10.41 -14.78
CA SER A 263 -10.34 8.97 -14.53
C SER A 263 -10.37 8.15 -15.83
N ARG A 264 -10.95 8.70 -16.91
CA ARG A 264 -10.96 8.07 -18.24
C ARG A 264 -9.68 8.31 -19.06
N ARG A 265 -9.02 9.46 -18.95
CA ARG A 265 -7.73 9.74 -19.60
C ARG A 265 -6.62 8.90 -18.98
N PHE A 266 -6.64 8.65 -17.67
CA PHE A 266 -5.76 7.65 -17.06
C PHE A 266 -5.96 6.25 -17.66
N ALA A 267 -7.17 5.90 -18.08
CA ALA A 267 -7.44 4.65 -18.80
C ALA A 267 -7.04 4.72 -20.29
N ASN A 268 -7.20 5.88 -20.95
CA ASN A 268 -7.01 6.03 -22.40
C ASN A 268 -5.59 6.46 -22.84
N ASP A 269 -4.84 7.25 -22.04
CA ASP A 269 -3.47 7.67 -22.38
C ASP A 269 -2.51 6.47 -22.33
N ALA A 270 -2.81 5.48 -21.48
CA ALA A 270 -2.19 4.15 -21.53
C ALA A 270 -2.45 3.45 -22.89
N GLY A 271 -3.66 3.60 -23.45
CA GLY A 271 -4.02 3.05 -24.77
C GLY A 271 -3.58 3.88 -25.99
N ALA A 272 -3.34 5.19 -25.83
CA ALA A 272 -2.90 6.07 -26.92
C ALA A 272 -1.38 5.98 -27.16
N ALA A 273 -0.58 5.80 -26.10
CA ALA A 273 0.83 5.44 -26.22
C ALA A 273 1.02 4.11 -26.97
N ALA A 274 0.09 3.16 -26.80
CA ALA A 274 0.06 1.87 -27.51
C ALA A 274 -0.12 1.99 -29.04
N ARG A 275 -0.64 3.11 -29.55
CA ARG A 275 -0.88 3.32 -30.99
C ARG A 275 0.20 4.15 -31.67
N ALA A 276 1.00 4.89 -30.91
CA ALA A 276 2.06 5.74 -31.44
C ALA A 276 3.40 5.01 -31.68
N ASP A 277 3.55 3.78 -31.16
CA ASP A 277 4.79 2.99 -31.21
C ASP A 277 4.57 1.58 -31.79
N ALA A 278 3.57 1.42 -32.67
CA ALA A 278 3.37 0.17 -33.41
C ALA A 278 4.56 -0.05 -34.37
N PRO A 279 5.28 -1.19 -34.30
CA PRO A 279 6.40 -1.42 -35.18
C PRO A 279 5.90 -1.63 -36.62
N GLY A 280 6.41 -0.83 -37.55
CA GLY A 280 6.45 -1.22 -38.95
C GLY A 280 7.26 -2.52 -39.06
N GLY A 281 6.70 -3.48 -39.80
CA GLY A 281 7.23 -4.84 -39.87
C GLY A 281 8.71 -4.92 -40.27
N GLY A 282 9.43 -5.85 -39.66
CA GLY A 282 10.82 -6.13 -39.99
C GLY A 282 11.41 -7.29 -39.20
N ARG A 283 11.49 -8.44 -39.89
CA ARG A 283 12.44 -9.57 -39.78
C ARG A 283 12.67 -10.25 -38.43
N GLU A 284 12.30 -11.53 -38.43
CA GLU A 284 12.94 -12.59 -37.66
C GLU A 284 14.42 -12.67 -38.05
N ASP A 285 15.33 -12.33 -37.13
CA ASP A 285 16.73 -12.72 -37.21
C ASP A 285 17.23 -13.08 -35.80
N GLY A 286 17.73 -14.31 -35.68
CA GLY A 286 18.78 -14.75 -34.76
C GLY A 286 18.64 -14.44 -33.27
N VAL A 287 18.33 -15.46 -32.48
CA VAL A 287 18.67 -15.53 -31.05
C VAL A 287 20.19 -15.46 -30.91
N GLY A 288 20.72 -14.26 -30.71
CA GLY A 288 22.08 -14.01 -30.24
C GLY A 288 22.07 -13.95 -28.72
N ASN A 289 22.77 -14.90 -28.09
CA ASN A 289 23.36 -14.69 -26.76
C ASN A 289 24.22 -13.42 -26.81
N ASP A 290 24.34 -12.75 -25.67
CA ASP A 290 25.19 -11.57 -25.39
C ASP A 290 24.44 -10.23 -25.40
N THR A 291 23.66 -10.00 -24.34
CA THR A 291 23.34 -8.64 -23.84
C THR A 291 23.61 -8.55 -22.34
N GLU A 292 24.85 -8.86 -21.95
CA GLU A 292 25.42 -8.51 -20.64
C GLU A 292 26.19 -7.18 -20.65
N ALA A 293 26.09 -6.41 -21.74
CA ALA A 293 26.72 -5.11 -21.86
C ALA A 293 25.96 -4.04 -21.06
N GLY A 294 26.39 -3.77 -19.82
CA GLY A 294 26.19 -2.46 -19.20
C GLY A 294 25.69 -2.40 -17.76
N ARG A 295 25.44 -3.52 -17.06
CA ARG A 295 25.12 -3.43 -15.62
C ARG A 295 26.38 -3.19 -14.80
N LYS A 296 26.49 -1.99 -14.24
CA LYS A 296 27.37 -1.74 -13.09
C LYS A 296 26.70 -2.33 -11.86
N ILE A 297 26.93 -3.61 -11.60
CA ILE A 297 26.58 -4.20 -10.29
C ILE A 297 27.34 -3.37 -9.26
N GLN A 298 26.60 -2.60 -8.45
CA GLN A 298 27.22 -1.87 -7.35
C GLN A 298 27.81 -2.88 -6.38
N ALA A 299 28.98 -2.58 -5.81
CA ALA A 299 29.61 -3.48 -4.85
C ALA A 299 28.60 -3.84 -3.76
N PRO A 300 28.43 -5.13 -3.42
CA PRO A 300 27.48 -5.53 -2.41
C PRO A 300 27.84 -4.89 -1.07
N VAL A 301 26.83 -4.58 -0.28
CA VAL A 301 26.97 -3.98 1.05
C VAL A 301 26.17 -4.84 2.01
N GLY A 302 26.78 -5.21 3.14
CA GLY A 302 26.07 -5.91 4.20
C GLY A 302 25.02 -5.02 4.87
N PHE A 303 24.26 -5.59 5.80
CA PHE A 303 23.35 -4.83 6.64
C PHE A 303 23.35 -5.35 8.07
N VAL A 304 22.96 -4.49 9.00
CA VAL A 304 22.66 -4.84 10.39
C VAL A 304 21.27 -4.31 10.74
N LEU A 305 20.41 -5.20 11.20
CA LEU A 305 19.10 -4.91 11.75
C LEU A 305 19.11 -5.32 13.23
N ASP A 306 19.03 -4.35 14.12
CA ASP A 306 18.64 -4.56 15.52
C ASP A 306 17.18 -4.10 15.65
N ALA A 307 16.25 -5.05 15.57
CA ALA A 307 14.82 -4.76 15.64
C ALA A 307 14.35 -4.75 17.10
N ASP A 308 13.69 -3.68 17.50
CA ASP A 308 12.92 -3.56 18.75
C ASP A 308 11.63 -2.80 18.45
N VAL A 309 10.53 -3.55 18.30
CA VAL A 309 9.19 -3.03 18.01
C VAL A 309 8.21 -3.62 19.04
N PRO A 310 8.13 -3.02 20.24
CA PRO A 310 7.33 -3.56 21.34
C PRO A 310 5.84 -3.72 20.99
N GLU A 311 5.26 -2.80 20.20
CA GLU A 311 3.85 -2.85 19.82
C GLU A 311 3.51 -4.04 18.91
N ARG A 312 4.53 -4.64 18.30
CA ARG A 312 4.40 -5.83 17.45
C ARG A 312 5.04 -7.08 18.07
N HIS A 313 5.50 -6.99 19.31
CA HIS A 313 6.23 -8.06 20.01
C HIS A 313 7.45 -8.58 19.24
N VAL A 314 8.16 -7.71 18.51
CA VAL A 314 9.34 -8.09 17.72
C VAL A 314 10.60 -7.57 18.41
N ARG A 315 11.54 -8.47 18.72
CA ARG A 315 12.88 -8.14 19.20
C ARG A 315 13.92 -9.17 18.74
N TYR A 316 14.76 -8.79 17.79
CA TYR A 316 15.87 -9.64 17.33
C TYR A 316 16.92 -8.85 16.56
N ARG A 317 18.13 -9.41 16.50
CA ARG A 317 19.21 -8.91 15.65
C ARG A 317 19.41 -9.83 14.44
N LEU A 318 19.51 -9.27 13.25
CA LEU A 318 19.82 -9.97 12.00
C LEU A 318 20.91 -9.19 11.25
N GLU A 319 21.92 -9.89 10.77
CA GLU A 319 23.03 -9.29 10.02
C GLU A 319 23.37 -10.18 8.81
N ALA A 320 23.77 -9.52 7.72
CA ALA A 320 24.19 -10.19 6.50
C ALA A 320 25.51 -9.60 5.98
N GLU A 321 26.38 -10.46 5.51
CA GLU A 321 27.61 -10.09 4.82
C GLU A 321 27.32 -9.56 3.40
N PRO A 322 28.23 -8.77 2.81
CA PRO A 322 28.10 -8.34 1.42
C PRO A 322 27.89 -9.51 0.45
N GLY A 323 26.77 -9.50 -0.27
CA GLY A 323 26.45 -10.47 -1.32
C GLY A 323 25.82 -11.75 -0.80
N GLU A 324 25.60 -11.85 0.50
CA GLU A 324 24.95 -12.98 1.16
C GLU A 324 23.43 -12.92 0.97
N THR A 325 22.82 -14.08 0.70
CA THR A 325 21.37 -14.23 0.68
C THR A 325 20.86 -14.99 1.90
N ILE A 326 19.96 -14.37 2.65
CA ILE A 326 19.33 -14.96 3.85
C ILE A 326 17.87 -15.27 3.57
N ALA A 327 17.46 -16.52 3.76
CA ALA A 327 16.06 -16.92 3.82
C ALA A 327 15.50 -16.67 5.23
N LEU A 328 14.51 -15.79 5.35
CA LEU A 328 13.81 -15.51 6.59
C LEU A 328 12.52 -16.34 6.67
N ILE A 329 12.52 -17.34 7.53
CA ILE A 329 11.42 -18.30 7.68
C ILE A 329 10.83 -18.25 9.09
N GLY A 330 9.61 -18.74 9.26
CA GLY A 330 8.95 -18.78 10.57
C GLY A 330 7.42 -18.87 10.45
N PRO A 331 6.70 -19.18 11.54
CA PRO A 331 5.24 -19.20 11.54
C PRO A 331 4.61 -17.84 11.21
N ASN A 332 3.31 -17.83 10.90
CA ASN A 332 2.57 -16.58 10.75
C ASN A 332 2.60 -15.77 12.05
N GLY A 333 2.81 -14.46 11.94
CA GLY A 333 2.94 -13.58 13.10
C GLY A 333 4.31 -13.61 13.79
N SER A 334 5.32 -14.32 13.27
CA SER A 334 6.66 -14.39 13.89
C SER A 334 7.52 -13.12 13.73
N GLY A 335 7.05 -12.12 13.00
CA GLY A 335 7.76 -10.85 12.80
C GLY A 335 8.55 -10.70 11.50
N LYS A 336 8.45 -11.66 10.55
CA LYS A 336 9.14 -11.64 9.24
C LYS A 336 8.89 -10.35 8.46
N SER A 337 7.63 -10.05 8.15
CA SER A 337 7.25 -8.85 7.41
C SER A 337 7.51 -7.55 8.18
N THR A 338 7.60 -7.59 9.52
CA THR A 338 8.02 -6.42 10.31
C THR A 338 9.51 -6.16 10.13
N GLY A 339 10.35 -7.19 10.18
CA GLY A 339 11.79 -7.08 9.91
C GLY A 339 12.12 -6.56 8.52
N ILE A 340 11.51 -7.17 7.50
CA ILE A 340 11.76 -6.77 6.11
C ILE A 340 11.32 -5.32 5.87
N ARG A 341 10.23 -4.86 6.49
CA ARG A 341 9.76 -3.46 6.38
C ARG A 341 10.63 -2.47 7.17
N LEU A 342 11.26 -2.89 8.28
CA LEU A 342 12.30 -2.08 8.95
C LEU A 342 13.51 -1.91 8.04
N LEU A 343 13.96 -2.99 7.38
CA LEU A 343 15.04 -2.94 6.40
C LEU A 343 14.67 -2.14 5.15
N ALA A 344 13.42 -2.20 4.68
CA ALA A 344 12.94 -1.35 3.60
C ALA A 344 12.96 0.13 4.02
N GLY A 345 12.74 0.42 5.30
CA GLY A 345 12.54 1.77 5.84
C GLY A 345 11.08 2.22 5.77
N ASP A 346 10.16 1.31 5.47
CA ASP A 346 8.71 1.54 5.38
C ASP A 346 8.09 1.72 6.77
N ILE A 347 8.67 1.07 7.78
CA ILE A 347 8.36 1.32 9.18
C ILE A 347 9.64 1.74 9.90
N THR A 348 9.48 2.57 10.92
CA THR A 348 10.56 2.98 11.82
C THR A 348 10.13 2.75 13.26
N SER A 349 11.05 2.30 14.09
CA SER A 349 10.84 2.19 15.53
C SER A 349 12.03 2.86 16.25
N PRO A 350 11.78 3.71 17.27
CA PRO A 350 12.83 4.38 18.02
C PRO A 350 13.83 3.44 18.71
N GLY A 351 13.40 2.23 19.06
CA GLY A 351 14.27 1.21 19.66
C GLY A 351 15.06 0.41 18.64
N SER A 352 14.77 0.54 17.35
CA SER A 352 15.43 -0.24 16.30
C SER A 352 16.60 0.52 15.70
N VAL A 353 17.70 -0.19 15.43
CA VAL A 353 18.86 0.31 14.69
C VAL A 353 18.92 -0.41 13.36
N VAL A 354 18.98 0.35 12.26
CA VAL A 354 19.04 -0.21 10.90
C VAL A 354 20.21 0.42 10.17
N GLU A 355 21.25 -0.37 9.93
CA GLU A 355 22.39 -0.02 9.10
C GLU A 355 22.27 -0.76 7.76
N LYS A 356 22.06 -0.01 6.68
CA LYS A 356 21.77 -0.57 5.35
C LYS A 356 22.25 0.36 4.24
N PRO A 357 22.46 -0.14 3.01
CA PRO A 357 22.76 0.71 1.87
C PRO A 357 21.62 1.67 1.54
N ALA A 358 21.94 2.74 0.80
CA ALA A 358 20.95 3.72 0.36
C ALA A 358 20.00 3.17 -0.71
N ALA A 359 20.49 2.27 -1.58
CA ALA A 359 19.73 1.67 -2.66
C ALA A 359 19.17 0.31 -2.25
N VAL A 360 17.94 0.31 -1.72
CA VAL A 360 17.23 -0.90 -1.30
C VAL A 360 16.07 -1.16 -2.26
N GLY A 361 16.11 -2.29 -2.96
CA GLY A 361 14.97 -2.77 -3.75
C GLY A 361 14.06 -3.62 -2.87
N PHE A 362 12.76 -3.32 -2.84
CA PHE A 362 11.79 -4.04 -2.03
C PHE A 362 10.59 -4.53 -2.87
N LEU A 363 10.28 -5.81 -2.74
CA LEU A 363 9.05 -6.44 -3.21
C LEU A 363 8.23 -6.88 -2.00
N ASP A 364 7.14 -6.18 -1.73
CA ASP A 364 6.17 -6.55 -0.70
C ASP A 364 5.26 -7.70 -1.17
N GLN A 365 4.61 -8.36 -0.22
CA GLN A 365 3.72 -9.51 -0.49
C GLN A 365 2.55 -9.13 -1.42
N SER A 366 2.07 -7.89 -1.33
CA SER A 366 1.05 -7.32 -2.23
C SER A 366 1.70 -6.31 -3.18
N PRO A 367 1.95 -6.66 -4.46
CA PRO A 367 2.70 -5.82 -5.37
C PRO A 367 1.95 -4.52 -5.70
N ALA A 368 2.38 -3.40 -5.12
CA ALA A 368 1.81 -2.09 -5.37
C ALA A 368 2.29 -1.53 -6.73
N LEU A 369 1.49 -1.71 -7.78
CA LEU A 369 1.72 -1.09 -9.10
C LEU A 369 1.08 0.30 -9.18
N PHE A 370 1.73 1.22 -9.88
CA PHE A 370 1.24 2.60 -10.06
C PHE A 370 0.05 2.61 -11.03
N PRO A 371 -1.18 2.87 -10.56
CA PRO A 371 -2.41 2.64 -11.32
C PRO A 371 -2.61 3.62 -12.49
N HIS A 372 -1.93 4.75 -12.45
CA HIS A 372 -1.94 5.80 -13.47
C HIS A 372 -0.82 5.64 -14.51
N MET A 373 -0.01 4.60 -14.42
CA MET A 373 1.06 4.29 -15.37
C MET A 373 0.76 2.97 -16.09
N SER A 374 1.21 2.83 -17.35
CA SER A 374 1.18 1.53 -18.03
C SER A 374 2.14 0.53 -17.38
N VAL A 375 2.04 -0.75 -17.73
CA VAL A 375 2.99 -1.79 -17.29
C VAL A 375 4.44 -1.40 -17.65
N LEU A 376 4.66 -0.88 -18.85
CA LEU A 376 5.96 -0.41 -19.32
C LEU A 376 6.49 0.75 -18.48
N ASP A 377 5.66 1.77 -18.26
CA ASP A 377 6.08 2.94 -17.48
C ASP A 377 6.25 2.62 -15.99
N ASN A 378 5.54 1.61 -15.46
CA ASN A 378 5.78 1.06 -14.13
C ASN A 378 7.20 0.50 -14.00
N VAL A 379 7.63 -0.35 -14.94
CA VAL A 379 8.96 -0.97 -14.93
C VAL A 379 10.05 0.07 -15.24
N ALA A 380 9.80 1.00 -16.16
CA ALA A 380 10.74 2.07 -16.51
C ALA A 380 10.88 3.15 -15.40
N PHE A 381 10.02 3.15 -14.37
CA PHE A 381 10.00 4.17 -13.33
C PHE A 381 11.31 4.26 -12.55
N GLY A 382 11.85 3.12 -12.11
CA GLY A 382 13.10 3.06 -11.34
C GLY A 382 14.32 3.58 -12.12
N PRO A 383 14.61 3.05 -13.32
CA PRO A 383 15.67 3.58 -14.19
C PRO A 383 15.56 5.09 -14.41
N ARG A 384 14.35 5.60 -14.62
CA ARG A 384 14.11 7.04 -14.75
C ARG A 384 14.43 7.84 -13.49
N CYS A 385 14.21 7.28 -12.30
CA CYS A 385 14.60 7.92 -11.04
C CYS A 385 16.12 7.96 -10.89
N ALA A 386 16.83 6.96 -11.41
CA ALA A 386 18.29 6.91 -11.49
C ALA A 386 18.88 7.82 -12.59
N GLY A 387 18.06 8.61 -13.30
CA GLY A 387 18.52 9.57 -14.32
C GLY A 387 18.65 8.99 -15.74
N VAL A 388 18.25 7.73 -15.96
CA VAL A 388 18.27 7.12 -17.29
C VAL A 388 17.26 7.82 -18.21
N GLY A 389 17.67 8.07 -19.46
CA GLY A 389 16.82 8.71 -20.47
C GLY A 389 15.53 7.93 -20.72
N LYS A 390 14.43 8.62 -21.08
CA LYS A 390 13.10 7.98 -21.23
C LYS A 390 13.09 6.82 -22.22
N ALA A 391 13.80 6.93 -23.34
CA ALA A 391 13.86 5.88 -24.37
C ALA A 391 14.62 4.65 -23.84
N GLU A 392 15.84 4.85 -23.34
CA GLU A 392 16.68 3.79 -22.77
C GLU A 392 16.01 3.09 -21.58
N ALA A 393 15.34 3.85 -20.70
CA ALA A 393 14.60 3.28 -19.57
C ALA A 393 13.45 2.36 -20.04
N ARG A 394 12.78 2.71 -21.14
CA ARG A 394 11.72 1.88 -21.72
C ARG A 394 12.26 0.66 -22.45
N GLU A 395 13.39 0.78 -23.11
CA GLU A 395 14.07 -0.36 -23.71
C GLU A 395 14.48 -1.39 -22.65
N ARG A 396 15.13 -0.93 -21.57
CA ARG A 396 15.45 -1.76 -20.40
C ARG A 396 14.21 -2.40 -19.80
N ALA A 397 13.13 -1.63 -19.65
CA ALA A 397 11.87 -2.13 -19.14
C ALA A 397 11.22 -3.20 -20.02
N ARG A 398 11.30 -3.07 -21.36
CA ARG A 398 10.82 -4.10 -22.30
C ARG A 398 11.63 -5.39 -22.17
N ALA A 399 12.95 -5.30 -22.02
CA ALA A 399 13.80 -6.45 -21.81
C ALA A 399 13.45 -7.20 -20.51
N GLU A 400 13.27 -6.49 -19.39
CA GLU A 400 12.88 -7.12 -18.12
C GLU A 400 11.45 -7.68 -18.16
N LEU A 401 10.52 -6.99 -18.82
CA LEU A 401 9.18 -7.53 -19.05
C LEU A 401 9.20 -8.79 -19.92
N ALA A 402 10.07 -8.86 -20.93
CA ALA A 402 10.23 -10.06 -21.73
C ALA A 402 10.80 -11.22 -20.90
N ALA A 403 11.79 -10.97 -20.04
CA ALA A 403 12.38 -11.99 -19.17
C ALA A 403 11.34 -12.65 -18.24
N VAL A 404 10.36 -11.89 -17.74
CA VAL A 404 9.28 -12.41 -16.89
C VAL A 404 8.04 -12.91 -17.66
N GLY A 405 8.10 -12.98 -18.99
CA GLY A 405 6.99 -13.45 -19.83
C GLY A 405 5.83 -12.45 -19.99
N MET A 406 6.12 -11.15 -19.92
CA MET A 406 5.15 -10.04 -20.01
C MET A 406 5.36 -9.13 -21.24
N ALA A 407 6.14 -9.56 -22.25
CA ALA A 407 6.46 -8.76 -23.44
C ALA A 407 5.22 -8.21 -24.19
N GLY A 408 4.13 -8.98 -24.28
CA GLY A 408 2.90 -8.58 -24.99
C GLY A 408 1.91 -7.73 -24.18
N GLN A 409 2.26 -7.32 -22.96
CA GLN A 409 1.34 -6.64 -22.03
C GLN A 409 1.84 -5.25 -21.58
N THR A 410 2.82 -4.68 -22.27
CA THR A 410 3.51 -3.42 -21.93
C THR A 410 2.58 -2.22 -21.74
N GLU A 411 1.50 -2.13 -22.51
CA GLU A 411 0.61 -0.96 -22.50
C GLU A 411 -0.64 -1.14 -21.64
N ARG A 412 -0.82 -2.31 -21.02
CA ARG A 412 -1.99 -2.58 -20.18
C ARG A 412 -2.02 -1.70 -18.93
N ASN A 413 -3.21 -1.44 -18.43
CA ASN A 413 -3.36 -0.82 -17.12
C ASN A 413 -3.14 -1.89 -16.03
N PRO A 414 -2.41 -1.59 -14.94
CA PRO A 414 -2.22 -2.54 -13.84
C PRO A 414 -3.51 -3.12 -13.26
N ARG A 415 -4.63 -2.39 -13.31
CA ARG A 415 -5.95 -2.85 -12.83
C ARG A 415 -6.55 -3.97 -13.68
N GLU A 416 -6.03 -4.20 -14.87
CA GLU A 416 -6.49 -5.25 -15.81
C GLU A 416 -5.70 -6.55 -15.66
N LEU A 417 -4.66 -6.56 -14.82
CA LEU A 417 -3.78 -7.71 -14.63
C LEU A 417 -4.35 -8.69 -13.59
N SER A 418 -4.11 -9.99 -13.78
CA SER A 418 -4.28 -10.97 -12.71
C SER A 418 -3.24 -10.78 -11.61
N GLY A 419 -3.47 -11.33 -10.41
CA GLY A 419 -2.51 -11.25 -9.31
C GLY A 419 -1.10 -11.75 -9.69
N GLY A 420 -1.01 -12.90 -10.35
CA GLY A 420 0.27 -13.43 -10.83
C GLY A 420 0.93 -12.59 -11.93
N GLN A 421 0.14 -11.94 -12.81
CA GLN A 421 0.68 -10.99 -13.80
C GLN A 421 1.22 -9.72 -13.13
N ALA A 422 0.50 -9.18 -12.14
CA ALA A 422 0.95 -8.03 -11.37
C ALA A 422 2.25 -8.33 -10.61
N GLN A 423 2.37 -9.53 -10.04
CA GLN A 423 3.59 -10.01 -9.37
C GLN A 423 4.79 -10.04 -10.34
N ARG A 424 4.61 -10.59 -11.55
CA ARG A 424 5.67 -10.61 -12.59
C ARG A 424 6.11 -9.20 -12.98
N VAL A 425 5.16 -8.27 -13.14
CA VAL A 425 5.47 -6.87 -13.46
C VAL A 425 6.22 -6.18 -12.32
N ALA A 426 5.82 -6.42 -11.07
CA ALA A 426 6.52 -5.88 -9.91
C ALA A 426 7.95 -6.44 -9.79
N LEU A 427 8.13 -7.73 -10.08
CA LEU A 427 9.45 -8.35 -10.15
C LEU A 427 10.29 -7.75 -11.28
N ALA A 428 9.75 -7.60 -12.49
CA ALA A 428 10.46 -6.94 -13.59
C ALA A 428 10.85 -5.49 -13.25
N ARG A 429 9.97 -4.75 -12.56
CA ARG A 429 10.24 -3.38 -12.08
C ARG A 429 11.39 -3.34 -11.08
N LEU A 430 11.46 -4.32 -10.20
CA LEU A 430 12.55 -4.47 -9.24
C LEU A 430 13.86 -4.88 -9.93
N LEU A 431 13.79 -5.78 -10.91
CA LEU A 431 14.96 -6.22 -11.67
C LEU A 431 15.48 -5.13 -12.62
N ALA A 432 14.65 -4.17 -13.03
CA ALA A 432 15.05 -3.06 -13.90
C ALA A 432 15.97 -2.05 -13.20
N VAL A 433 16.01 -2.05 -11.86
CA VAL A 433 16.95 -1.24 -11.07
C VAL A 433 18.17 -2.06 -10.66
N ASP A 434 19.24 -1.36 -10.23
CA ASP A 434 20.49 -1.96 -9.74
C ASP A 434 20.59 -1.75 -8.21
N PRO A 435 19.87 -2.52 -7.38
CA PRO A 435 19.88 -2.36 -5.93
C PRO A 435 21.16 -2.91 -5.28
N GLN A 436 21.53 -2.37 -4.12
CA GLN A 436 22.63 -2.91 -3.29
C GLN A 436 22.13 -3.93 -2.26
N LEU A 437 20.86 -3.80 -1.84
CA LEU A 437 20.15 -4.74 -0.99
C LEU A 437 18.80 -5.06 -1.61
N LEU A 438 18.50 -6.35 -1.77
CA LEU A 438 17.23 -6.83 -2.29
C LEU A 438 16.39 -7.46 -1.18
N LEU A 439 15.15 -7.02 -1.04
CA LEU A 439 14.20 -7.51 -0.06
C LEU A 439 13.00 -8.10 -0.79
N LEU A 440 12.75 -9.40 -0.60
CA LEU A 440 11.69 -10.14 -1.29
C LEU A 440 10.74 -10.75 -0.25
N ASP A 441 9.51 -10.25 -0.12
CA ASP A 441 8.48 -10.85 0.73
C ASP A 441 7.56 -11.75 -0.10
N GLU A 442 7.73 -13.07 0.01
CA GLU A 442 6.98 -14.11 -0.71
C GLU A 442 6.88 -13.88 -2.23
N PRO A 443 8.02 -13.77 -2.94
CA PRO A 443 8.07 -13.34 -4.35
C PRO A 443 7.26 -14.22 -5.31
N PHE A 444 6.97 -15.48 -4.95
CA PHE A 444 6.30 -16.46 -5.82
C PHE A 444 4.92 -16.92 -5.37
N ALA A 445 4.38 -16.42 -4.24
CA ALA A 445 3.16 -16.96 -3.65
C ALA A 445 1.90 -16.82 -4.54
N ALA A 446 1.86 -15.83 -5.43
CA ALA A 446 0.73 -15.56 -6.33
C ALA A 446 0.86 -16.21 -7.73
N LEU A 447 1.84 -17.11 -7.93
CA LEU A 447 2.18 -17.67 -9.23
C LEU A 447 1.80 -19.16 -9.34
N ASP A 448 1.52 -19.59 -10.56
CA ASP A 448 1.41 -21.01 -10.88
C ASP A 448 2.78 -21.70 -10.82
N SER A 449 2.77 -23.02 -10.61
CA SER A 449 3.99 -23.81 -10.39
C SER A 449 5.00 -23.74 -11.55
N THR A 450 4.53 -23.60 -12.80
CA THR A 450 5.41 -23.51 -13.97
C THR A 450 6.11 -22.15 -14.01
N ALA A 451 5.35 -21.08 -13.76
CA ALA A 451 5.90 -19.73 -13.68
C ALA A 451 6.86 -19.54 -12.51
N THR A 452 6.54 -20.12 -11.35
CA THR A 452 7.41 -20.10 -10.17
C THR A 452 8.78 -20.67 -10.49
N ALA A 453 8.87 -21.85 -11.13
CA ALA A 453 10.15 -22.45 -11.49
C ALA A 453 10.99 -21.57 -12.44
N GLN A 454 10.36 -20.98 -13.46
CA GLN A 454 11.04 -20.10 -14.41
C GLN A 454 11.56 -18.81 -13.75
N LEU A 455 10.73 -18.14 -12.97
CA LEU A 455 11.11 -16.90 -12.28
C LEU A 455 12.15 -17.17 -11.19
N ARG A 456 12.05 -18.27 -10.46
CA ARG A 456 13.05 -18.67 -9.47
C ARG A 456 14.43 -18.78 -10.10
N ALA A 457 14.55 -19.40 -11.27
CA ALA A 457 15.81 -19.48 -12.00
C ALA A 457 16.33 -18.10 -12.47
N ILE A 458 15.45 -17.18 -12.85
CA ILE A 458 15.83 -15.80 -13.20
C ILE A 458 16.33 -15.05 -11.98
N ILE A 459 15.59 -15.09 -10.87
CA ILE A 459 15.96 -14.43 -9.62
C ILE A 459 17.29 -14.99 -9.13
N ALA A 460 17.47 -16.31 -9.07
CA ALA A 460 18.71 -16.95 -8.62
C ALA A 460 19.95 -16.40 -9.34
N ARG A 461 19.87 -16.23 -10.67
CA ARG A 461 20.96 -15.62 -11.44
C ARG A 461 21.16 -14.14 -11.15
N ARG A 462 20.08 -13.40 -10.88
CA ARG A 462 20.12 -11.94 -10.67
C ARG A 462 20.52 -11.54 -9.26
N VAL A 463 20.23 -12.36 -8.25
CA VAL A 463 20.60 -12.09 -6.85
C VAL A 463 22.03 -12.52 -6.54
N ALA A 464 22.66 -13.35 -7.39
CA ALA A 464 24.05 -13.74 -7.23
C ALA A 464 24.96 -12.50 -7.12
N GLY A 465 25.58 -12.31 -5.96
CA GLY A 465 26.46 -11.17 -5.67
C GLY A 465 25.75 -9.90 -5.19
N ILE A 466 24.44 -9.95 -4.92
CA ILE A 466 23.66 -8.87 -4.29
C ILE A 466 23.19 -9.35 -2.92
N THR A 467 23.43 -8.56 -1.87
CA THR A 467 22.93 -8.87 -0.54
C THR A 467 21.41 -8.96 -0.58
N THR A 468 20.83 -10.09 -0.16
CA THR A 468 19.40 -10.36 -0.36
C THR A 468 18.76 -10.94 0.90
N VAL A 469 17.55 -10.49 1.25
CA VAL A 469 16.70 -11.13 2.24
C VAL A 469 15.43 -11.61 1.55
N ILE A 470 15.15 -12.90 1.61
CA ILE A 470 13.95 -13.50 1.06
C ILE A 470 13.09 -14.10 2.18
N VAL A 471 11.86 -13.63 2.30
CA VAL A 471 10.82 -14.29 3.12
C VAL A 471 10.14 -15.31 2.23
N THR A 472 10.14 -16.56 2.65
CA THR A 472 9.47 -17.66 1.93
C THR A 472 9.00 -18.72 2.92
N HIS A 473 7.99 -19.48 2.51
CA HIS A 473 7.53 -20.70 3.17
C HIS A 473 7.83 -21.96 2.32
N ASP A 474 8.37 -21.80 1.11
CA ASP A 474 8.75 -22.90 0.21
C ASP A 474 10.25 -23.20 0.37
N ILE A 475 10.57 -24.44 0.75
CA ILE A 475 11.93 -24.92 0.86
C ILE A 475 12.71 -24.82 -0.45
N VAL A 476 12.04 -25.00 -1.60
CA VAL A 476 12.72 -24.94 -2.89
C VAL A 476 13.22 -23.52 -3.18
N ASP A 477 12.51 -22.48 -2.70
CA ASP A 477 12.99 -21.11 -2.78
C ASP A 477 14.26 -20.92 -1.96
N ALA A 478 14.23 -21.33 -0.68
CA ALA A 478 15.36 -21.19 0.21
C ALA A 478 16.58 -21.99 -0.29
N LEU A 479 16.38 -23.22 -0.75
CA LEU A 479 17.44 -24.06 -1.32
C LEU A 479 18.07 -23.49 -2.59
N THR A 480 17.28 -22.80 -3.41
CA THR A 480 17.76 -22.28 -4.70
C THR A 480 18.41 -20.91 -4.55
N LEU A 481 17.99 -20.12 -3.56
CA LEU A 481 18.31 -18.70 -3.48
C LEU A 481 19.20 -18.34 -2.27
N ALA A 482 19.10 -19.05 -1.15
CA ALA A 482 19.68 -18.61 0.11
C ALA A 482 20.92 -19.41 0.54
N ASP A 483 21.90 -18.69 1.06
CA ASP A 483 23.12 -19.23 1.66
C ASP A 483 22.87 -19.67 3.11
N ARG A 484 22.04 -18.89 3.83
CA ARG A 484 21.66 -19.12 5.23
C ARG A 484 20.17 -19.00 5.43
N VAL A 485 19.71 -19.62 6.52
CA VAL A 485 18.33 -19.53 6.98
C VAL A 485 18.27 -18.89 8.36
N ALA A 486 17.44 -17.86 8.47
CA ALA A 486 17.08 -17.17 9.69
C ALA A 486 15.67 -17.59 10.12
N VAL A 487 15.53 -18.14 11.32
CA VAL A 487 14.27 -18.71 11.81
C VAL A 487 13.70 -17.80 12.88
N LEU A 488 12.53 -17.23 12.60
CA LEU A 488 11.81 -16.38 13.55
C LEU A 488 10.65 -17.13 14.18
N GLU A 489 10.57 -17.12 15.51
CA GLU A 489 9.43 -17.62 16.28
C GLU A 489 9.10 -16.64 17.41
N GLY A 490 7.81 -16.34 17.61
CA GLY A 490 7.37 -15.45 18.69
C GLY A 490 8.01 -14.05 18.69
N GLY A 491 8.45 -13.54 17.53
CA GLY A 491 9.11 -12.24 17.43
C GLY A 491 10.61 -12.26 17.74
N GLN A 492 11.22 -13.42 17.90
CA GLN A 492 12.65 -13.60 18.19
C GLN A 492 13.35 -14.42 17.11
N LEU A 493 14.66 -14.19 16.93
CA LEU A 493 15.51 -15.03 16.10
C LEU A 493 15.96 -16.25 16.91
N VAL A 494 15.47 -17.43 16.53
CA VAL A 494 15.75 -18.69 17.21
C VAL A 494 16.98 -19.38 16.65
N ALA A 495 17.20 -19.28 15.34
CA ALA A 495 18.34 -19.86 14.67
C ALA A 495 18.77 -19.03 13.48
N LEU A 496 20.09 -18.98 13.23
CA LEU A 496 20.68 -18.42 12.03
C LEU A 496 21.87 -19.30 11.63
N ALA A 497 21.70 -20.11 10.60
CA ALA A 497 22.66 -21.15 10.24
C ALA A 497 22.80 -21.28 8.71
N PRO A 498 23.92 -21.83 8.21
CA PRO A 498 24.06 -22.24 6.82
C PRO A 498 22.91 -23.18 6.41
N MET A 499 22.40 -23.01 5.19
CA MET A 499 21.22 -23.74 4.73
C MET A 499 21.40 -25.27 4.82
N GLN A 500 22.58 -25.78 4.46
CA GLN A 500 22.90 -27.21 4.52
C GLN A 500 22.91 -27.74 5.96
N GLU A 501 23.42 -26.97 6.91
CA GLU A 501 23.43 -27.33 8.32
C GLU A 501 21.99 -27.41 8.87
N ALA A 502 21.20 -26.36 8.64
CA ALA A 502 19.82 -26.26 9.11
C ALA A 502 18.91 -27.40 8.60
N LEU A 503 19.14 -27.87 7.36
CA LEU A 503 18.42 -29.02 6.82
C LEU A 503 18.92 -30.36 7.39
N SER A 504 20.22 -30.50 7.59
CA SER A 504 20.80 -31.76 8.08
C SER A 504 20.53 -32.00 9.57
N ARG A 505 20.43 -30.91 10.36
CA ARG A 505 20.23 -30.90 11.80
C ARG A 505 19.26 -29.77 12.19
N PRO A 506 17.94 -29.96 11.96
CA PRO A 506 16.95 -28.94 12.27
C PRO A 506 16.95 -28.58 13.77
N ALA A 507 17.05 -27.30 14.09
CA ALA A 507 17.09 -26.83 15.48
C ALA A 507 15.70 -26.73 16.13
N THR A 508 14.64 -26.52 15.33
CA THR A 508 13.24 -26.41 15.79
C THR A 508 12.31 -27.31 14.97
N ALA A 509 11.15 -27.66 15.52
CA ALA A 509 10.12 -28.41 14.78
C ALA A 509 9.65 -27.65 13.53
N PHE A 510 9.66 -26.31 13.57
CA PHE A 510 9.36 -25.50 12.40
C PHE A 510 10.39 -25.70 11.29
N VAL A 511 11.70 -25.68 11.61
CA VAL A 511 12.77 -25.95 10.64
C VAL A 511 12.67 -27.38 10.10
N ALA A 512 12.31 -28.35 10.95
CA ALA A 512 12.10 -29.73 10.51
C ALA A 512 10.92 -29.85 9.53
N SER A 513 9.79 -29.24 9.85
CA SER A 513 8.62 -29.18 8.95
C SER A 513 8.97 -28.49 7.63
N PHE A 514 9.72 -27.38 7.70
CA PHE A 514 10.24 -26.68 6.53
C PHE A 514 11.19 -27.56 5.71
N ALA A 515 12.05 -28.34 6.38
CA ALA A 515 12.92 -29.36 5.77
C ALA A 515 12.16 -30.56 5.19
N GLY A 516 10.84 -30.65 5.41
CA GLY A 516 10.01 -31.77 4.97
C GLY A 516 10.18 -33.03 5.81
N VAL A 517 10.65 -32.92 7.06
CA VAL A 517 10.83 -34.07 7.96
C VAL A 517 9.95 -33.95 9.21
N ASN A 518 9.55 -35.09 9.76
CA ASN A 518 8.95 -35.12 11.10
C ASN A 518 10.04 -34.95 12.15
N MET A 519 9.75 -34.15 13.17
CA MET A 519 10.61 -33.99 14.34
C MET A 519 9.76 -33.95 15.61
N GLN A 520 10.08 -34.82 16.56
CA GLN A 520 9.39 -34.89 17.85
C GLN A 520 10.37 -34.68 18.99
N PHE A 521 10.17 -33.63 19.78
CA PHE A 521 10.98 -33.35 20.96
C PHE A 521 10.60 -34.26 22.11
N GLY A 522 11.59 -34.67 22.89
CA GLY A 522 11.38 -35.56 24.01
C GLY A 522 12.61 -35.72 24.89
N GLN A 523 12.49 -36.63 25.84
CA GLN A 523 13.60 -37.08 26.69
C GLN A 523 13.87 -38.54 26.43
N MET A 524 15.14 -38.92 26.38
CA MET A 524 15.54 -40.32 26.31
C MET A 524 15.11 -41.03 27.60
N GLY A 525 14.40 -42.14 27.44
CA GLY A 525 13.77 -42.85 28.54
C GLY A 525 13.60 -44.34 28.23
N GLY A 526 14.46 -45.19 28.78
CA GLY A 526 14.41 -46.64 28.59
C GLY A 526 14.89 -47.07 27.20
N ASP A 527 13.98 -47.52 26.34
CA ASP A 527 14.27 -48.08 25.02
C ASP A 527 14.03 -47.10 23.84
N GLY A 528 13.74 -45.82 24.13
CA GLY A 528 13.51 -44.80 23.11
C GLY A 528 13.35 -43.38 23.66
N LEU A 529 12.92 -42.47 22.80
CA LEU A 529 12.65 -41.07 23.12
C LEU A 529 11.17 -40.87 23.47
N ARG A 530 10.89 -40.42 24.69
CA ARG A 530 9.52 -40.13 25.17
C ARG A 530 9.10 -38.74 24.75
N SER A 531 8.01 -38.63 23.99
CA SER A 531 7.40 -37.37 23.55
C SER A 531 5.90 -37.39 23.85
N GLY A 532 5.45 -36.60 24.82
CA GLY A 532 4.06 -36.64 25.28
C GLY A 532 3.67 -38.03 25.80
N ALA A 533 2.60 -38.60 25.26
CA ALA A 533 2.11 -39.93 25.63
C ALA A 533 2.76 -41.09 24.86
N VAL A 534 3.65 -40.80 23.90
CA VAL A 534 4.25 -41.79 22.99
C VAL A 534 5.76 -41.92 23.16
N THR A 535 6.31 -43.06 22.76
CA THR A 535 7.76 -43.32 22.78
C THR A 535 8.24 -43.71 21.39
N PHE A 536 9.27 -43.03 20.90
CA PHE A 536 9.91 -43.28 19.61
C PHE A 536 11.18 -44.11 19.79
N GLN A 537 11.17 -45.33 19.26
CA GLN A 537 12.36 -46.16 19.14
C GLN A 537 13.08 -45.84 17.82
N GLY A 538 14.40 -45.68 17.88
CA GLY A 538 15.19 -45.29 16.73
C GLY A 538 16.67 -45.57 16.89
N VAL A 539 17.44 -45.22 15.86
CA VAL A 539 18.90 -45.25 15.91
C VAL A 539 19.37 -44.01 16.66
N ALA A 540 19.90 -44.20 17.86
CA ALA A 540 20.45 -43.13 18.68
C ALA A 540 21.90 -42.82 18.30
N ASP A 541 22.22 -41.54 18.18
CA ASP A 541 23.59 -41.05 17.98
C ASP A 541 24.01 -40.22 19.21
N GLY A 542 24.82 -40.83 20.09
CA GLY A 542 25.43 -40.14 21.23
C GLY A 542 24.47 -39.69 22.34
N LEU A 543 23.25 -40.23 22.41
CA LEU A 543 22.24 -39.94 23.42
C LEU A 543 22.20 -41.00 24.53
N THR A 544 22.12 -40.56 25.79
CA THR A 544 21.99 -41.40 26.98
C THR A 544 20.66 -41.16 27.71
N ASP A 545 20.29 -42.04 28.63
CA ASP A 545 19.02 -41.97 29.35
C ASP A 545 18.92 -40.66 30.16
N GLY A 546 17.81 -39.95 30.04
CA GLY A 546 17.60 -38.62 30.62
C GLY A 546 18.05 -37.46 29.74
N ASP A 547 18.80 -37.70 28.66
CA ASP A 547 19.18 -36.63 27.73
C ASP A 547 17.97 -36.09 26.97
N ALA A 548 17.95 -34.77 26.78
CA ALA A 548 17.01 -34.13 25.88
C ALA A 548 17.41 -34.45 24.43
N GLY A 549 16.43 -34.85 23.61
CA GLY A 549 16.66 -35.22 22.23
C GLY A 549 15.44 -35.01 21.34
N ALA A 550 15.61 -35.33 20.07
CA ALA A 550 14.55 -35.30 19.08
C ALA A 550 14.56 -36.53 18.19
N ALA A 551 13.37 -37.05 17.88
CA ALA A 551 13.17 -38.14 16.93
C ALA A 551 12.86 -37.54 15.56
N VAL A 552 13.71 -37.83 14.56
CA VAL A 552 13.61 -37.29 13.20
C VAL A 552 13.41 -38.42 12.19
N PHE A 553 12.39 -38.29 11.34
CA PHE A 553 12.05 -39.30 10.32
C PHE A 553 11.29 -38.68 9.14
N ASP A 554 11.35 -39.33 7.98
CA ASP A 554 10.72 -38.84 6.74
C ASP A 554 9.20 -39.12 6.74
N PRO A 555 8.33 -38.20 6.32
CA PRO A 555 6.89 -38.44 6.17
C PRO A 555 6.54 -39.62 5.26
N THR A 556 7.33 -39.92 4.23
CA THR A 556 7.13 -41.09 3.36
C THR A 556 7.50 -42.41 4.05
N SER A 557 8.19 -42.35 5.19
CA SER A 557 8.47 -43.55 6.00
C SER A 557 7.31 -43.96 6.91
N VAL A 558 6.31 -43.08 7.05
CA VAL A 558 5.12 -43.31 7.87
C VAL A 558 4.05 -44.01 7.03
N SER A 559 3.67 -45.21 7.45
CA SER A 559 2.57 -45.97 6.86
C SER A 559 1.29 -45.78 7.68
N LEU A 560 0.14 -45.66 7.01
CA LEU A 560 -1.17 -45.54 7.67
C LEU A 560 -2.01 -46.80 7.51
N ARG A 561 -2.74 -47.16 8.57
CA ARG A 561 -3.69 -48.28 8.60
C ARG A 561 -4.95 -47.93 9.39
N THR A 562 -6.06 -48.59 9.10
CA THR A 562 -7.32 -48.45 9.85
C THR A 562 -7.41 -49.40 11.05
N GLN A 563 -6.58 -50.45 11.09
CA GLN A 563 -6.55 -51.43 12.17
C GLN A 563 -5.12 -51.78 12.57
N ARG A 564 -4.90 -52.01 13.87
CA ARG A 564 -3.61 -52.43 14.40
C ARG A 564 -3.29 -53.85 13.95
N THR A 565 -2.17 -54.02 13.26
CA THR A 565 -1.72 -55.34 12.79
C THR A 565 -0.37 -55.70 13.44
N PRO A 566 -0.17 -56.93 13.93
CA PRO A 566 1.14 -57.37 14.42
C PRO A 566 2.20 -57.28 13.33
N GLY A 567 3.38 -56.75 13.65
CA GLY A 567 4.44 -56.55 12.67
C GLY A 567 5.81 -56.26 13.27
N SER A 568 6.80 -56.06 12.38
CA SER A 568 8.15 -55.64 12.73
C SER A 568 8.36 -54.14 13.00
N PRO A 569 7.49 -53.19 12.58
CA PRO A 569 7.58 -51.81 13.03
C PRO A 569 7.53 -51.73 14.55
N ARG A 570 8.43 -50.93 15.12
CA ARG A 570 8.53 -50.73 16.58
C ARG A 570 7.78 -49.50 17.05
N ASN A 571 7.56 -48.55 16.14
CA ASN A 571 6.78 -47.35 16.38
C ASN A 571 5.41 -47.54 15.74
N VAL A 572 4.39 -47.77 16.56
CA VAL A 572 2.99 -47.92 16.13
C VAL A 572 2.15 -47.07 17.05
N PHE A 573 1.54 -46.02 16.50
CA PHE A 573 0.79 -45.03 17.26
C PHE A 573 -0.65 -44.98 16.78
N GLU A 574 -1.60 -44.99 17.71
CA GLU A 574 -2.99 -44.67 17.41
C GLU A 574 -3.11 -43.15 17.33
N GLY A 575 -3.82 -42.65 16.32
CA GLY A 575 -4.01 -41.23 16.13
C GLY A 575 -5.23 -40.88 15.30
N ARG A 576 -5.45 -39.58 15.14
CA ARG A 576 -6.55 -39.03 14.35
C ARG A 576 -6.03 -38.12 13.25
N VAL A 577 -6.65 -38.21 12.08
CA VAL A 577 -6.40 -37.28 10.97
C VAL A 577 -6.88 -35.89 11.38
N GLN A 578 -5.98 -34.93 11.49
CA GLN A 578 -6.31 -33.52 11.75
C GLN A 578 -6.59 -32.75 10.45
N SER A 579 -5.82 -33.03 9.40
CA SER A 579 -6.02 -32.40 8.10
C SER A 579 -5.33 -33.20 7.01
N MET A 580 -5.77 -33.00 5.77
CA MET A 580 -5.12 -33.55 4.58
C MET A 580 -4.88 -32.46 3.57
N SER A 581 -3.76 -32.55 2.86
CA SER A 581 -3.43 -31.65 1.76
C SER A 581 -2.83 -32.43 0.59
N THR A 582 -3.10 -31.97 -0.63
CA THR A 582 -2.50 -32.56 -1.82
C THR A 582 -1.12 -31.98 -2.01
N GLY A 583 -0.09 -32.82 -1.92
CA GLY A 583 1.29 -32.48 -2.24
C GLY A 583 1.68 -32.88 -3.66
N ALA A 584 2.91 -32.54 -4.06
CA ALA A 584 3.44 -32.89 -5.38
C ALA A 584 3.63 -34.40 -5.60
N VAL A 585 3.89 -35.16 -4.53
CA VAL A 585 4.25 -36.60 -4.58
C VAL A 585 3.16 -37.49 -3.95
N GLY A 586 2.04 -36.92 -3.51
CA GLY A 586 0.97 -37.68 -2.85
C GLY A 586 0.04 -36.81 -2.02
N VAL A 587 -0.68 -37.44 -1.08
CA VAL A 587 -1.50 -36.78 -0.06
C VAL A 587 -0.70 -36.72 1.22
N ASN A 588 -0.49 -35.50 1.71
CA ASN A 588 0.11 -35.25 3.01
C ASN A 588 -0.99 -35.26 4.07
N VAL A 589 -0.91 -36.22 4.99
CA VAL A 589 -1.87 -36.43 6.08
C VAL A 589 -1.21 -35.98 7.37
N MET A 590 -1.83 -35.04 8.08
CA MET A 590 -1.39 -34.57 9.40
C MET A 590 -2.16 -35.31 10.48
N LEU A 591 -1.44 -35.85 11.46
CA LEU A 591 -1.96 -36.80 12.45
C LEU A 591 -1.66 -36.33 13.87
N ASP A 592 -2.69 -36.34 14.70
CA ASP A 592 -2.54 -36.24 16.14
C ASP A 592 -2.38 -37.63 16.73
N ILE A 593 -1.23 -37.92 17.32
CA ILE A 593 -0.92 -39.20 17.97
C ILE A 593 -0.72 -39.04 19.49
N GLY A 594 -1.06 -37.89 20.08
CA GLY A 594 -0.79 -37.60 21.48
C GLY A 594 0.69 -37.31 21.80
N SER A 595 1.50 -37.03 20.77
CA SER A 595 2.85 -36.45 20.90
C SER A 595 2.78 -34.94 21.13
N ALA A 596 3.92 -34.31 21.42
CA ALA A 596 4.00 -32.87 21.63
C ALA A 596 3.61 -32.05 20.38
N THR A 597 3.87 -32.58 19.18
CA THR A 597 3.46 -31.97 17.91
C THR A 597 2.85 -33.02 16.97
N PRO A 598 1.95 -32.66 16.04
CA PRO A 598 1.44 -33.59 15.03
C PRO A 598 2.56 -34.20 14.19
N ILE A 599 2.33 -35.40 13.65
CA ILE A 599 3.22 -36.03 12.65
C ILE A 599 2.57 -35.99 11.26
N HIS A 600 3.40 -35.93 10.23
CA HIS A 600 3.01 -35.95 8.84
C HIS A 600 3.30 -37.32 8.22
N ALA A 601 2.36 -37.83 7.43
CA ALA A 601 2.54 -39.00 6.59
C ALA A 601 2.26 -38.63 5.13
N THR A 602 3.15 -38.98 4.23
CA THR A 602 2.95 -38.78 2.78
C THR A 602 2.60 -40.12 2.15
N ILE A 603 1.36 -40.27 1.72
CA ILE A 603 0.83 -41.50 1.10
C ILE A 603 0.33 -41.21 -0.32
N THR A 604 0.10 -42.24 -1.12
CA THR A 604 -0.48 -42.05 -2.46
C THR A 604 -1.96 -41.64 -2.36
N ALA A 605 -2.47 -40.91 -3.36
CA ALA A 605 -3.89 -40.59 -3.44
C ALA A 605 -4.78 -41.85 -3.47
N ALA A 606 -4.29 -42.93 -4.10
CA ALA A 606 -4.96 -44.23 -4.10
C ALA A 606 -5.06 -44.81 -2.68
N ALA A 607 -3.97 -44.81 -1.91
CA ALA A 607 -3.98 -45.29 -0.53
C ALA A 607 -4.91 -44.45 0.36
N ALA A 608 -4.93 -43.13 0.19
CA ALA A 608 -5.83 -42.25 0.94
C ALA A 608 -7.31 -42.57 0.65
N ALA A 609 -7.65 -42.82 -0.61
CA ALA A 609 -9.00 -43.19 -1.04
C ALA A 609 -9.40 -44.61 -0.57
N GLU A 610 -8.50 -45.58 -0.67
CA GLU A 610 -8.73 -46.96 -0.20
C GLU A 610 -8.93 -47.05 1.31
N LEU A 611 -8.18 -46.25 2.07
CA LEU A 611 -8.32 -46.16 3.53
C LEU A 611 -9.55 -45.35 3.96
N GLY A 612 -10.23 -44.66 3.03
CA GLY A 612 -11.37 -43.81 3.34
C GLY A 612 -11.02 -42.69 4.33
N LEU A 613 -9.83 -42.09 4.18
CA LEU A 613 -9.37 -41.07 5.12
C LEU A 613 -10.19 -39.80 4.97
N GLU A 614 -10.69 -39.32 6.10
CA GLU A 614 -11.36 -38.02 6.24
C GLU A 614 -10.84 -37.34 7.51
N GLU A 615 -11.09 -36.03 7.63
CA GLU A 615 -10.77 -35.30 8.85
C GLU A 615 -11.50 -35.91 10.05
N GLY A 616 -10.76 -36.19 11.13
CA GLY A 616 -11.24 -36.87 12.32
C GLY A 616 -11.18 -38.40 12.29
N ALA A 617 -10.82 -39.03 11.16
CA ALA A 617 -10.70 -40.48 11.05
C ALA A 617 -9.62 -41.04 12.00
N ALA A 618 -9.93 -42.15 12.67
CA ALA A 618 -8.98 -42.87 13.52
C ALA A 618 -8.09 -43.78 12.67
N VAL A 619 -6.78 -43.67 12.85
CA VAL A 619 -5.77 -44.42 12.10
C VAL A 619 -4.62 -44.85 12.99
N TYR A 620 -3.89 -45.87 12.55
CA TYR A 620 -2.62 -46.29 13.12
C TYR A 620 -1.49 -45.82 12.21
N ALA A 621 -0.58 -45.03 12.76
CA ALA A 621 0.64 -44.59 12.10
C ALA A 621 1.80 -45.52 12.50
N GLU A 622 2.48 -46.09 11.51
CA GLU A 622 3.59 -47.02 11.71
C GLU A 622 4.87 -46.51 11.06
N VAL A 623 5.98 -46.54 11.80
CA VAL A 623 7.32 -46.25 11.27
C VAL A 623 8.34 -47.25 11.82
N LYS A 624 9.26 -47.72 10.98
CA LYS A 624 10.32 -48.65 11.42
C LYS A 624 11.35 -47.90 12.25
N ALA A 625 11.84 -48.49 13.34
CA ALA A 625 12.88 -47.88 14.16
C ALA A 625 14.15 -47.51 13.36
N MET A 626 14.51 -48.31 12.35
CA MET A 626 15.64 -48.02 11.46
C MET A 626 15.47 -46.74 10.61
N GLN A 627 14.24 -46.20 10.50
CA GLN A 627 13.95 -44.96 9.79
C GLN A 627 13.84 -43.74 10.72
N VAL A 628 13.88 -43.98 12.05
CA VAL A 628 13.85 -42.93 13.06
C VAL A 628 15.27 -42.71 13.57
N ARG A 629 15.78 -41.49 13.41
CA ARG A 629 17.04 -41.06 14.02
C ARG A 629 16.76 -40.30 15.30
N LEU A 630 17.42 -40.66 16.39
CA LEU A 630 17.36 -39.91 17.65
C LEU A 630 18.62 -39.04 17.73
N ILE A 631 18.42 -37.72 17.73
CA ILE A 631 19.49 -36.73 17.72
C ILE A 631 19.48 -35.90 19.01
N SER A 632 20.66 -35.54 19.50
CA SER A 632 20.79 -34.61 20.63
C SER A 632 20.33 -33.21 20.24
N ILE A 633 19.66 -32.52 21.16
CA ILE A 633 19.30 -31.10 21.02
C ILE A 633 20.16 -30.29 21.98
N SER A 634 20.91 -29.32 21.45
CA SER A 634 21.63 -28.34 22.26
C SER A 634 20.64 -27.46 23.03
N HIS A 635 20.98 -27.15 24.29
CA HIS A 635 20.17 -26.62 25.41
C HIS A 635 19.39 -25.28 25.21
N GLY A 636 19.01 -24.90 23.98
CA GLY A 636 18.23 -23.69 23.67
C GLY A 636 16.81 -23.94 23.12
N ALA A 637 16.45 -25.16 22.72
CA ALA A 637 15.10 -25.47 22.25
C ALA A 637 14.20 -25.79 23.46
N ASN A 638 13.33 -24.85 23.84
CA ASN A 638 12.41 -24.97 24.98
C ASN A 638 11.59 -26.29 24.93
N VAL A 639 11.91 -27.23 25.82
CA VAL A 639 11.20 -28.51 26.02
C VAL A 639 9.86 -28.33 26.74
N ASN A 640 9.48 -27.11 27.13
CA ASN A 640 8.22 -26.83 27.81
C ASN A 640 7.42 -25.74 27.08
N LYS A 641 6.51 -26.15 26.20
CA LYS A 641 5.21 -25.49 26.00
C LYS A 641 4.23 -26.41 25.30
#